data_AF-A0A972GNQ9-F1
#
_entry.id   AF-A0A972GNQ9-F1
#
_cell.length_a   1.000
_cell.length_b   1.000
_cell.length_c   1.000
_cell.angle_alpha   90.00
_cell.angle_beta   90.00
_cell.angle_gamma   90.00
#
_symmetry.space_group_name_H-M   'P 1'
#
loop_
_entity.id
_entity.type
_entity.pdbx_description
1 polymer ?
#
loop_
_entity_poly.entity_id
_entity_poly.type
_entity_poly.pdbx_seq_one_letter_code
_entity_poly.pdbx_strand_id
1 'polypeptide(L)'
;MRYLSLLLIILLLFVSRSFNHTSTEVYAQDDTPLRIIPETNRVRLEWQDTNVSIQGGSPQEPNLPLVEIGGVQMPARLVALSVHNDTPIQPHIERLASIPWGGKLASAEQIVPQSDGGELRPALAEPTTRAIPTTPVVVLREGYMRGQRIVVLAVSPVFEQDGALRWTTNLEVTVPQTSLFDEAAPTLFTSNESFVTAAVPPTNPFANRRAAKVIVTQSGLQRVTGAKLTQAGLDVSDGSRLRVYHNGVEIAAHVKNGVLGANDELRFYAPKEHNRWNANDVYWVVVESGTSRRMASRSAANCTVTARTTAFERGVWRESSLYDPTTPGIDGDHWYAADLKTAPDQPAATLELTLPAGLPPASGTTTLTVAGSAYTPGTHNLRVSMGSVSATSTWEETGAWEREFTLAANSRNVVIAAIPGTAPDGLQPDYIIYERPVHLDFGAVGHTFVGVDATACYRLSNTATGRILYDINDPQAPAIVNLPGGTTVTFQDTAQRHEYLLTGTGTLHTPEVIAHTPSNLSSPLNADVLYIAPQAFHSTLAPLVSRREAQGHTVRVVEVDAIYDNWSFGAVSPDAIRDFLRHAAATWSRKPVAVTLVGDGTRDPFDYTNSNRDGQTNHVNLMPPYLAMVDPWLGETACDTCYVQLDGDDPLDDPLPDIAIGRLPVKTVDELTSVVAKLVDYETKRIDPSAGSRNVYIADNANQADGTRDGAGDFAAFSDSSAALQPAGIEVTRVYYDPWQKDKDGSPLNEPWRESNAQVAYERTLTTLQNGAGIINYAGHSNVFQWAVTGPPAPDGKQHLLSLYDPDKLKDTNNFSIVLSMTCLTSAFQTPAVSGTTIDERWLLVPNGGAVAVWGPTGNGVAYGHDALQEGFYQQLWDGPSLQSTLGELMTAGYLRLHTNETCCQEALRTFVLLGDPLTPARVLPAQRTYLPITQR
;
A
#
# COMPACT_ATOMS: atom_id res chain seq x y z
N MET A 1 0.66 58.77 58.84
CA MET A 1 0.65 59.91 57.90
C MET A 1 1.71 59.65 56.84
N ARG A 2 1.27 59.45 55.59
CA ARG A 2 2.00 59.60 54.31
C ARG A 2 3.22 58.72 54.06
N TYR A 3 3.41 58.03 52.94
CA TYR A 3 2.63 57.53 51.79
C TYR A 3 3.65 56.57 51.14
N LEU A 4 3.38 55.27 50.98
CA LEU A 4 2.87 54.71 49.72
C LEU A 4 3.50 55.38 48.49
N SER A 5 4.66 54.88 48.03
CA SER A 5 5.21 55.03 46.67
C SER A 5 6.62 54.41 46.62
N LEU A 6 6.77 53.08 46.72
CA LEU A 6 7.94 52.37 46.15
C LEU A 6 7.83 50.84 46.21
N LEU A 7 6.90 50.28 47.01
CA LEU A 7 6.72 48.82 47.14
C LEU A 7 5.62 48.22 46.24
N LEU A 8 5.09 48.99 45.29
CA LEU A 8 4.01 48.57 44.37
C LEU A 8 4.46 48.49 42.89
N ILE A 9 5.76 48.42 42.61
CA ILE A 9 6.30 48.35 41.22
C ILE A 9 7.08 47.05 40.95
N ILE A 10 7.34 46.20 41.96
CA ILE A 10 8.07 44.92 41.76
C ILE A 10 7.15 43.69 41.88
N LEU A 11 5.85 43.89 42.13
CA LEU A 11 4.85 42.81 42.23
C LEU A 11 3.75 42.90 41.15
N LEU A 12 4.11 43.34 39.94
CA LEU A 12 3.23 43.42 38.76
C LEU A 12 3.96 43.11 37.42
N LEU A 13 5.01 42.27 37.47
CA LEU A 13 5.71 41.76 36.29
C LEU A 13 5.65 40.23 36.13
N PHE A 14 4.64 39.60 36.73
CA PHE A 14 4.22 38.24 36.41
C PHE A 14 2.75 38.25 35.99
N VAL A 15 2.46 38.92 34.87
CA VAL A 15 1.32 38.56 34.05
C VAL A 15 1.89 37.78 32.89
N SER A 16 1.54 36.50 32.86
CA SER A 16 1.56 35.63 31.69
C SER A 16 1.34 36.43 30.40
N ARG A 17 2.39 36.60 29.61
CA ARG A 17 2.20 36.73 28.16
C ARG A 17 1.78 35.36 27.67
N SER A 18 0.49 35.06 27.80
CA SER A 18 -0.18 34.20 26.84
C SER A 18 0.07 34.85 25.49
N PHE A 19 0.96 34.27 24.70
CA PHE A 19 1.01 34.52 23.28
C PHE A 19 -0.30 33.96 22.70
N ASN A 20 -1.37 34.74 22.77
CA ASN A 20 -2.43 34.62 21.79
C ASN A 20 -1.85 35.17 20.49
N HIS A 21 -1.13 34.34 19.74
CA HIS A 21 -1.17 34.45 18.29
C HIS A 21 -2.59 34.01 17.91
N THR A 22 -3.54 34.93 18.00
CA THR A 22 -4.66 34.86 17.06
C THR A 22 -4.03 34.99 15.69
N SER A 23 -4.14 33.93 14.89
CA SER A 23 -3.89 33.87 13.45
C SER A 23 -4.84 34.83 12.72
N THR A 24 -4.71 36.11 13.01
CA THR A 24 -5.05 37.16 12.07
C THR A 24 -3.72 37.69 11.62
N GLU A 25 -3.05 36.94 10.74
CA GLU A 25 -2.13 37.60 9.84
C GLU A 25 -2.92 38.71 9.15
N VAL A 26 -2.49 39.93 9.45
CA VAL A 26 -2.80 41.08 8.63
C VAL A 26 -2.24 40.74 7.26
N TYR A 27 -3.11 40.26 6.36
CA TYR A 27 -2.88 40.33 4.92
C TYR A 27 -2.41 41.76 4.64
N ALA A 28 -1.12 41.94 4.44
CA ALA A 28 -0.69 43.01 3.56
C ALA A 28 -1.48 42.80 2.26
N GLN A 29 -2.16 43.83 1.78
CA GLN A 29 -2.80 43.82 0.47
C GLN A 29 -1.72 43.56 -0.57
N ASP A 30 -1.44 42.29 -0.86
CA ASP A 30 -0.76 41.90 -2.08
C ASP A 30 -1.65 42.34 -3.25
N ASP A 31 -1.02 42.88 -4.29
CA ASP A 31 -1.58 43.27 -5.60
C ASP A 31 -2.15 42.04 -6.35
N THR A 32 -2.97 41.23 -5.69
CA THR A 32 -3.63 40.05 -6.24
C THR A 32 -5.08 40.39 -6.58
N PRO A 33 -5.53 40.09 -7.81
CA PRO A 33 -6.88 40.46 -8.25
C PRO A 33 -7.99 39.68 -7.53
N LEU A 34 -7.70 38.57 -6.85
CA LEU A 34 -8.66 37.75 -6.11
C LEU A 34 -8.72 38.16 -4.63
N ARG A 35 -9.91 38.54 -4.15
CA ARG A 35 -10.24 38.74 -2.74
C ARG A 35 -11.16 37.64 -2.26
N ILE A 36 -10.83 37.07 -1.10
CA ILE A 36 -11.59 36.00 -0.46
C ILE A 36 -12.27 36.59 0.78
N ILE A 37 -13.59 36.55 0.82
CA ILE A 37 -14.40 37.21 1.85
C ILE A 37 -15.22 36.13 2.58
N PRO A 38 -14.81 35.73 3.80
CA PRO A 38 -15.61 34.83 4.61
C PRO A 38 -16.88 35.55 5.08
N GLU A 39 -18.03 34.90 4.93
CA GLU A 39 -19.33 35.39 5.40
C GLU A 39 -20.03 34.30 6.22
N THR A 40 -21.15 34.62 6.87
CA THR A 40 -21.88 33.62 7.64
C THR A 40 -22.44 32.53 6.71
N ASN A 41 -21.97 31.30 6.89
CA ASN A 41 -22.40 30.09 6.17
C ASN A 41 -22.20 30.17 4.64
N ARG A 42 -21.20 30.94 4.18
CA ARG A 42 -20.77 31.02 2.78
C ARG A 42 -19.39 31.69 2.68
N VAL A 43 -18.70 31.44 1.58
CA VAL A 43 -17.51 32.23 1.18
C VAL A 43 -17.80 32.97 -0.12
N ARG A 44 -17.49 34.27 -0.17
CA ARG A 44 -17.60 35.09 -1.37
C ARG A 44 -16.22 35.35 -1.96
N LEU A 45 -16.09 35.17 -3.27
CA LEU A 45 -14.87 35.35 -4.05
C LEU A 45 -15.08 36.53 -5.00
N GLU A 46 -14.25 37.55 -4.91
CA GLU A 46 -14.28 38.73 -5.78
C GLU A 46 -12.98 38.80 -6.60
N TRP A 47 -13.07 38.76 -7.91
CA TRP A 47 -11.95 39.05 -8.80
C TRP A 47 -12.12 40.43 -9.43
N GLN A 48 -11.10 41.29 -9.33
CA GLN A 48 -11.04 42.55 -10.07
C GLN A 48 -9.65 42.74 -10.67
N ASP A 49 -9.58 42.74 -12.00
CA ASP A 49 -8.36 43.02 -12.75
C ASP A 49 -8.50 44.37 -13.46
N THR A 50 -7.80 45.38 -12.92
CA THR A 50 -7.85 46.77 -13.42
C THR A 50 -6.75 47.09 -14.43
N ASN A 51 -5.78 46.18 -14.65
CA ASN A 51 -4.56 46.45 -15.43
C ASN A 51 -4.58 45.89 -16.86
N VAL A 52 -5.69 45.33 -17.32
CA VAL A 52 -5.77 44.73 -18.66
C VAL A 52 -5.71 45.80 -19.77
N SER A 53 -4.50 46.14 -20.21
CA SER A 53 -4.31 47.00 -21.38
C SER A 53 -4.71 46.24 -22.65
N ILE A 54 -5.74 46.74 -23.33
CA ILE A 54 -6.15 46.27 -24.67
C ILE A 54 -5.21 46.90 -25.69
N GLN A 55 -3.95 46.44 -25.77
CA GLN A 55 -3.07 46.78 -26.90
C GLN A 55 -2.36 45.53 -27.42
N GLY A 56 -3.03 44.84 -28.35
CA GLY A 56 -2.38 44.03 -29.39
C GLY A 56 -1.61 42.77 -28.97
N GLY A 57 -1.66 42.37 -27.70
CA GLY A 57 -1.05 41.14 -27.18
C GLY A 57 -1.85 40.63 -25.98
N SER A 58 -1.81 39.32 -25.73
CA SER A 58 -2.49 38.68 -24.59
C SER A 58 -2.24 39.44 -23.29
N PRO A 59 -3.26 39.68 -22.43
CA PRO A 59 -3.01 40.19 -21.09
C PRO A 59 -1.99 39.28 -20.39
N GLN A 60 -0.82 39.84 -20.12
CA GLN A 60 0.17 39.29 -19.20
C GLN A 60 0.08 40.12 -17.93
N GLU A 61 -0.50 39.57 -16.87
CA GLU A 61 -0.25 39.92 -15.46
C GLU A 61 -0.63 38.73 -14.56
N PRO A 62 -0.16 38.65 -13.30
CA PRO A 62 1.22 38.45 -12.82
C PRO A 62 1.37 37.07 -12.13
N ASN A 63 2.58 36.46 -12.10
CA ASN A 63 3.01 35.33 -11.23
C ASN A 63 1.91 34.41 -10.59
N LEU A 64 0.91 33.95 -11.34
CA LEU A 64 -0.03 32.94 -10.85
C LEU A 64 0.60 31.55 -11.05
N PRO A 65 0.51 30.65 -10.07
CA PRO A 65 0.98 29.29 -10.26
C PRO A 65 0.13 28.60 -11.33
N LEU A 66 0.76 27.68 -12.04
CA LEU A 66 0.08 26.81 -12.98
C LEU A 66 -0.54 25.64 -12.20
N VAL A 67 -1.83 25.42 -12.45
CA VAL A 67 -2.62 24.32 -11.91
C VAL A 67 -3.09 23.47 -13.08
N GLU A 68 -2.96 22.15 -12.94
CA GLU A 68 -3.56 21.24 -13.90
C GLU A 68 -5.08 21.22 -13.74
N ILE A 69 -5.79 21.70 -14.75
CA ILE A 69 -7.26 21.71 -14.78
C ILE A 69 -7.72 21.20 -16.14
N GLY A 70 -8.40 20.05 -16.15
CA GLY A 70 -8.91 19.45 -17.37
C GLY A 70 -7.80 19.15 -18.40
N GLY A 71 -6.67 18.59 -17.94
CA GLY A 71 -5.54 18.17 -18.77
C GLY A 71 -4.71 19.31 -19.37
N VAL A 72 -4.85 20.54 -18.86
CA VAL A 72 -4.03 21.69 -19.25
C VAL A 72 -3.52 22.47 -18.04
N GLN A 73 -2.36 23.09 -18.21
CA GLN A 73 -1.77 23.98 -17.22
C GLN A 73 -2.43 25.36 -17.32
N MET A 74 -3.21 25.72 -16.30
CA MET A 74 -3.96 26.98 -16.23
C MET A 74 -3.46 27.85 -15.08
N PRO A 75 -3.29 29.17 -15.28
CA PRO A 75 -3.01 30.06 -14.15
C PRO A 75 -4.22 30.05 -13.22
N ALA A 76 -4.04 29.73 -11.95
CA ALA A 76 -5.13 29.72 -10.99
C ALA A 76 -4.65 30.00 -9.56
N ARG A 77 -5.58 30.42 -8.71
CA ARG A 77 -5.40 30.44 -7.25
C ARG A 77 -6.26 29.34 -6.64
N LEU A 78 -5.72 28.63 -5.66
CA LEU A 78 -6.45 27.63 -4.91
C LEU A 78 -7.12 28.27 -3.68
N VAL A 79 -8.34 27.83 -3.37
CA VAL A 79 -9.09 28.23 -2.18
C VAL A 79 -9.63 26.98 -1.50
N ALA A 80 -9.13 26.67 -0.31
CA ALA A 80 -9.60 25.55 0.49
C ALA A 80 -10.77 25.96 1.39
N LEU A 81 -11.83 25.15 1.41
CA LEU A 81 -13.08 25.40 2.09
C LEU A 81 -13.49 24.21 2.96
N SER A 82 -13.98 24.49 4.15
CA SER A 82 -14.74 23.54 4.96
C SER A 82 -16.19 23.54 4.50
N VAL A 83 -16.79 22.37 4.28
CA VAL A 83 -18.20 22.24 3.87
C VAL A 83 -19.03 21.77 5.06
N HIS A 84 -20.16 22.42 5.30
CA HIS A 84 -21.00 22.15 6.47
C HIS A 84 -22.05 21.03 6.25
N ASN A 85 -22.13 20.45 5.05
CA ASN A 85 -23.03 19.34 4.73
C ASN A 85 -22.59 18.52 3.49
N ASP A 86 -23.36 17.48 3.19
CA ASP A 86 -23.12 16.56 2.07
C ASP A 86 -23.71 17.04 0.73
N THR A 87 -24.17 18.30 0.64
CA THR A 87 -24.72 18.80 -0.63
C THR A 87 -23.57 19.01 -1.62
N PRO A 88 -23.71 18.66 -2.91
CA PRO A 88 -22.70 18.97 -3.91
C PRO A 88 -22.39 20.48 -3.92
N ILE A 89 -21.11 20.85 -3.89
CA ILE A 89 -20.74 22.27 -3.94
C ILE A 89 -21.08 22.81 -5.32
N GLN A 90 -21.83 23.92 -5.34
CA GLN A 90 -22.12 24.66 -6.56
C GLN A 90 -21.73 26.13 -6.36
N PRO A 91 -20.55 26.57 -6.86
CA PRO A 91 -20.20 27.98 -6.88
C PRO A 91 -21.22 28.78 -7.68
N HIS A 92 -21.87 29.76 -7.06
CA HIS A 92 -22.87 30.61 -7.69
C HIS A 92 -22.22 31.88 -8.23
N ILE A 93 -22.11 31.99 -9.55
CA ILE A 93 -21.57 33.19 -10.22
C ILE A 93 -22.66 34.28 -10.22
N GLU A 94 -22.47 35.31 -9.40
CA GLU A 94 -23.37 36.47 -9.33
C GLU A 94 -23.03 37.49 -10.42
N ARG A 95 -21.74 37.61 -10.73
CA ARG A 95 -21.24 38.51 -11.77
C ARG A 95 -20.05 37.91 -12.48
N LEU A 96 -20.03 37.97 -13.81
CA LEU A 96 -18.90 37.61 -14.64
C LEU A 96 -18.77 38.60 -15.80
N ALA A 97 -17.64 39.30 -15.87
CA ALA A 97 -17.21 40.05 -17.02
C ALA A 97 -15.85 39.53 -17.47
N SER A 98 -15.69 39.39 -18.79
CA SER A 98 -14.48 38.87 -19.40
C SER A 98 -14.23 39.49 -20.76
N ILE A 99 -13.00 39.37 -21.25
CA ILE A 99 -12.57 39.79 -22.58
C ILE A 99 -11.96 38.61 -23.35
N PRO A 100 -11.88 38.65 -24.69
CA PRO A 100 -11.21 37.60 -25.45
C PRO A 100 -9.74 37.47 -25.02
N TRP A 101 -9.26 36.23 -24.88
CA TRP A 101 -7.87 35.94 -24.51
C TRP A 101 -7.18 35.18 -25.63
N GLY A 102 -6.08 35.74 -26.15
CA GLY A 102 -5.29 35.13 -27.23
C GLY A 102 -4.14 34.24 -26.77
N GLY A 103 -4.06 33.92 -25.47
CA GLY A 103 -2.99 33.11 -24.90
C GLY A 103 -3.05 31.64 -25.29
N LYS A 104 -1.99 30.91 -24.98
CA LYS A 104 -1.90 29.46 -25.17
C LYS A 104 -1.79 28.79 -23.81
N LEU A 105 -2.55 27.71 -23.62
CA LEU A 105 -2.42 26.81 -22.48
C LEU A 105 -1.54 25.64 -22.89
N ALA A 106 -0.55 25.32 -22.06
CA ALA A 106 0.25 24.11 -22.22
C ALA A 106 -0.59 22.89 -21.81
N SER A 107 -0.37 21.76 -22.45
CA SER A 107 -0.93 20.49 -21.96
C SER A 107 -0.31 20.13 -20.61
N ALA A 108 -1.06 19.39 -19.80
CA ALA A 108 -0.49 18.66 -18.69
C ALA A 108 0.63 17.73 -19.17
N GLU A 109 1.58 17.43 -18.28
CA GLU A 109 2.57 16.41 -18.56
C GLU A 109 1.87 15.06 -18.71
N GLN A 110 2.22 14.33 -19.77
CA GLN A 110 1.74 12.97 -19.91
C GLN A 110 2.62 12.06 -19.07
N ILE A 111 2.06 11.52 -17.98
CA ILE A 111 2.76 10.58 -17.14
C ILE A 111 2.93 9.27 -17.90
N VAL A 112 4.18 8.78 -17.94
CA VAL A 112 4.52 7.50 -18.55
C VAL A 112 4.86 6.52 -17.43
N PRO A 113 4.04 5.45 -17.23
CA PRO A 113 4.35 4.42 -16.26
C PRO A 113 5.69 3.73 -16.56
N GLN A 114 6.28 3.07 -15.56
CA GLN A 114 7.54 2.37 -15.67
C GLN A 114 7.57 1.13 -14.78
N SER A 115 8.29 0.09 -15.22
CA SER A 115 8.53 -1.10 -14.39
C SER A 115 9.42 -0.76 -13.18
N ASP A 116 9.53 -1.69 -12.22
CA ASP A 116 10.48 -1.59 -11.10
C ASP A 116 11.93 -1.35 -11.56
N GLY A 117 12.28 -1.82 -12.76
CA GLY A 117 13.60 -1.62 -13.36
C GLY A 117 13.79 -0.26 -14.04
N GLY A 118 12.79 0.63 -14.02
CA GLY A 118 12.79 1.93 -14.68
C GLY A 118 12.53 1.88 -16.20
N GLU A 119 12.01 0.77 -16.72
CA GLU A 119 11.65 0.69 -18.14
C GLU A 119 10.32 1.38 -18.39
N LEU A 120 10.33 2.44 -19.20
CA LEU A 120 9.14 3.18 -19.57
C LEU A 120 8.13 2.33 -20.35
N ARG A 121 6.85 2.50 -20.01
CA ARG A 121 5.66 1.86 -20.61
C ARG A 121 4.78 2.93 -21.27
N PRO A 122 5.23 3.60 -22.36
CA PRO A 122 4.47 4.70 -23.01
C PRO A 122 3.10 4.28 -23.53
N ALA A 123 2.89 2.98 -23.76
CA ALA A 123 1.61 2.44 -24.18
C ALA A 123 0.56 2.34 -23.07
N LEU A 124 1.00 2.36 -21.81
CA LEU A 124 0.14 2.42 -20.63
C LEU A 124 -0.09 3.86 -20.16
N ALA A 125 0.53 4.84 -20.82
CA ALA A 125 0.34 6.24 -20.48
C ALA A 125 -1.09 6.67 -20.84
N GLU A 126 -1.85 7.09 -19.83
CA GLU A 126 -3.20 7.62 -20.03
C GLU A 126 -3.15 8.84 -20.97
N PRO A 127 -4.07 8.95 -21.94
CA PRO A 127 -4.11 10.10 -22.83
C PRO A 127 -4.53 11.34 -22.04
N THR A 128 -3.82 12.44 -22.23
CA THR A 128 -4.20 13.72 -21.64
C THR A 128 -5.44 14.27 -22.37
N THR A 129 -6.62 14.13 -21.74
CA THR A 129 -7.85 14.74 -22.27
C THR A 129 -7.87 16.23 -21.98
N ARG A 130 -7.97 17.05 -23.02
CA ARG A 130 -8.07 18.50 -22.89
C ARG A 130 -9.53 18.92 -22.77
N ALA A 131 -9.96 19.27 -21.56
CA ALA A 131 -11.30 19.73 -21.22
C ALA A 131 -11.22 21.04 -20.44
N ILE A 132 -11.10 22.16 -21.16
CA ILE A 132 -10.99 23.48 -20.54
C ILE A 132 -12.32 23.83 -19.85
N PRO A 133 -12.32 24.29 -18.59
CA PRO A 133 -13.55 24.65 -17.90
C PRO A 133 -14.33 25.76 -18.60
N THR A 134 -15.66 25.66 -18.57
CA THR A 134 -16.57 26.69 -19.10
C THR A 134 -16.88 27.81 -18.10
N THR A 135 -16.30 27.73 -16.91
CA THR A 135 -16.45 28.73 -15.83
C THR A 135 -15.09 28.98 -15.16
N PRO A 136 -14.88 30.18 -14.59
CA PRO A 136 -13.60 30.53 -13.96
C PRO A 136 -13.37 29.90 -12.58
N VAL A 137 -14.36 29.20 -12.01
CA VAL A 137 -14.25 28.56 -10.69
C VAL A 137 -14.63 27.10 -10.84
N VAL A 138 -13.70 26.20 -10.52
CA VAL A 138 -13.90 24.76 -10.55
C VAL A 138 -13.64 24.14 -9.20
N VAL A 139 -14.41 23.12 -8.84
CA VAL A 139 -14.01 22.19 -7.77
C VAL A 139 -12.86 21.36 -8.33
N LEU A 140 -11.66 21.56 -7.79
CA LEU A 140 -10.45 20.88 -8.25
C LEU A 140 -10.36 19.48 -7.64
N ARG A 141 -10.62 19.38 -6.34
CA ARG A 141 -10.55 18.15 -5.56
C ARG A 141 -11.31 18.30 -4.24
N GLU A 142 -11.65 17.16 -3.68
CA GLU A 142 -12.33 17.03 -2.39
C GLU A 142 -11.65 15.91 -1.58
N GLY A 143 -11.76 15.98 -0.26
CA GLY A 143 -11.34 14.93 0.67
C GLY A 143 -12.06 15.05 1.99
N TYR A 144 -12.02 14.00 2.80
CA TYR A 144 -12.62 13.96 4.11
C TYR A 144 -11.53 13.68 5.14
N MET A 145 -11.58 14.40 6.25
CA MET A 145 -10.69 14.10 7.36
C MET A 145 -11.48 14.19 8.65
N ARG A 146 -11.71 13.03 9.27
CA ARG A 146 -12.52 12.89 10.48
C ARG A 146 -13.87 13.59 10.34
N GLY A 147 -14.49 13.41 9.17
CA GLY A 147 -15.83 13.90 8.86
C GLY A 147 -15.85 15.37 8.47
N GLN A 148 -14.73 16.09 8.59
CA GLN A 148 -14.57 17.40 8.00
C GLN A 148 -14.38 17.22 6.50
N ARG A 149 -15.40 17.59 5.71
CA ARG A 149 -15.32 17.66 4.26
C ARG A 149 -14.52 18.89 3.84
N ILE A 150 -13.43 18.68 3.12
CA ILE A 150 -12.50 19.70 2.64
C ILE A 150 -12.62 19.75 1.13
N VAL A 151 -12.87 20.94 0.59
CA VAL A 151 -12.95 21.15 -0.86
C VAL A 151 -11.99 22.24 -1.29
N VAL A 152 -11.24 21.95 -2.35
CA VAL A 152 -10.31 22.91 -2.96
C VAL A 152 -10.89 23.39 -4.27
N LEU A 153 -11.15 24.69 -4.34
CA LEU A 153 -11.54 25.36 -5.57
C LEU A 153 -10.30 25.88 -6.29
N ALA A 154 -10.25 25.72 -7.61
CA ALA A 154 -9.34 26.48 -8.45
C ALA A 154 -10.08 27.65 -9.09
N VAL A 155 -9.60 28.86 -8.82
CA VAL A 155 -10.10 30.12 -9.40
C VAL A 155 -9.13 30.56 -10.49
N SER A 156 -9.51 30.34 -11.75
CA SER A 156 -8.72 30.72 -12.91
C SER A 156 -9.33 31.93 -13.62
N PRO A 157 -8.55 32.96 -13.97
CA PRO A 157 -9.05 34.01 -14.85
C PRO A 157 -9.30 33.50 -16.27
N VAL A 158 -8.70 32.37 -16.66
CA VAL A 158 -8.87 31.78 -17.99
C VAL A 158 -9.97 30.73 -17.96
N PHE A 159 -10.89 30.80 -18.92
CA PHE A 159 -11.93 29.78 -19.11
C PHE A 159 -12.41 29.80 -20.56
N GLU A 160 -13.18 28.79 -20.96
CA GLU A 160 -13.80 28.71 -22.29
C GLU A 160 -15.23 29.25 -22.28
N GLN A 161 -15.56 30.08 -23.27
CA GLN A 161 -16.91 30.57 -23.51
C GLN A 161 -17.16 30.61 -25.03
N ASP A 162 -18.27 30.02 -25.48
CA ASP A 162 -18.65 29.99 -26.90
C ASP A 162 -17.54 29.48 -27.85
N GLY A 163 -16.73 28.53 -27.38
CA GLY A 163 -15.62 27.93 -28.13
C GLY A 163 -14.36 28.81 -28.23
N ALA A 164 -14.25 29.87 -27.42
CA ALA A 164 -13.08 30.74 -27.37
C ALA A 164 -12.59 30.94 -25.94
N LEU A 165 -11.28 31.13 -25.78
CA LEU A 165 -10.70 31.45 -24.48
C LEU A 165 -11.00 32.90 -24.08
N ARG A 166 -11.31 33.07 -22.81
CA ARG A 166 -11.67 34.35 -22.20
C ARG A 166 -10.77 34.61 -21.00
N TRP A 167 -10.51 35.88 -20.74
CA TRP A 167 -9.86 36.36 -19.53
C TRP A 167 -10.88 37.10 -18.67
N THR A 168 -11.02 36.67 -17.43
CA THR A 168 -11.92 37.24 -16.43
C THR A 168 -11.37 38.59 -15.97
N THR A 169 -12.14 39.66 -16.20
CA THR A 169 -11.79 41.02 -15.74
C THR A 169 -12.54 41.39 -14.46
N ASN A 170 -13.71 40.82 -14.25
CA ASN A 170 -14.50 41.00 -13.03
C ASN A 170 -15.30 39.72 -12.74
N LEU A 171 -15.22 39.22 -11.51
CA LEU A 171 -15.94 38.04 -11.04
C LEU A 171 -16.48 38.28 -9.63
N GLU A 172 -17.72 37.86 -9.39
CA GLU A 172 -18.28 37.71 -8.05
C GLU A 172 -18.93 36.33 -7.96
N VAL A 173 -18.43 35.50 -7.05
CA VAL A 173 -18.95 34.14 -6.81
C VAL A 173 -19.26 33.97 -5.34
N THR A 174 -20.44 33.41 -5.06
CA THR A 174 -20.81 32.95 -3.72
C THR A 174 -20.77 31.43 -3.69
N VAL A 175 -20.06 30.87 -2.70
CA VAL A 175 -20.03 29.44 -2.41
C VAL A 175 -20.83 29.22 -1.13
N PRO A 176 -22.09 28.75 -1.20
CA PRO A 176 -22.93 28.58 -0.02
C PRO A 176 -22.49 27.38 0.82
N GLN A 177 -22.84 27.38 2.11
CA GLN A 177 -22.62 26.26 3.05
C GLN A 177 -21.15 25.92 3.29
N THR A 178 -20.30 26.94 3.19
CA THR A 178 -18.87 26.82 3.40
C THR A 178 -18.30 27.88 4.34
N SER A 179 -17.17 27.55 4.94
CA SER A 179 -16.23 28.49 5.54
C SER A 179 -14.85 28.29 4.94
N LEU A 180 -13.93 29.23 5.18
CA LEU A 180 -12.51 28.98 4.86
C LEU A 180 -12.02 27.81 5.71
N PHE A 181 -11.21 26.95 5.10
CA PHE A 181 -10.51 25.91 5.84
C PHE A 181 -9.24 26.53 6.46
N ASP A 182 -9.23 26.63 7.79
CA ASP A 182 -8.11 27.16 8.59
C ASP A 182 -7.79 26.27 9.82
N GLU A 183 -8.31 25.04 9.82
CA GLU A 183 -8.17 24.11 10.95
C GLU A 183 -6.80 23.43 10.97
N ALA A 184 -6.13 23.50 12.13
CA ALA A 184 -4.88 22.78 12.36
C ALA A 184 -5.14 21.27 12.59
N ALA A 185 -4.21 20.42 12.16
CA ALA A 185 -4.30 18.97 12.27
C ALA A 185 -4.68 18.45 13.69
N PRO A 186 -4.11 18.97 14.80
CA PRO A 186 -4.50 18.54 16.14
C PRO A 186 -5.99 18.75 16.44
N THR A 187 -6.58 19.83 15.94
CA THR A 187 -8.01 20.15 16.16
C THR A 187 -8.90 19.08 15.57
N LEU A 188 -8.62 18.63 14.35
CA LEU A 188 -9.37 17.57 13.67
C LEU A 188 -9.31 16.25 14.46
N PHE A 189 -8.14 15.87 15.00
CA PHE A 189 -8.00 14.67 15.82
C PHE A 189 -8.74 14.72 17.15
N THR A 190 -9.01 15.90 17.70
CA THR A 190 -9.77 16.02 18.96
C THR A 190 -11.27 15.83 18.82
N SER A 191 -11.80 15.82 17.59
CA SER A 191 -13.23 15.57 17.35
C SER A 191 -13.61 14.14 17.69
N ASN A 192 -14.64 14.01 18.53
CA ASN A 192 -15.29 12.74 18.88
C ASN A 192 -16.62 12.52 18.14
N GLU A 193 -16.98 13.40 17.20
CA GLU A 193 -18.18 13.23 16.39
C GLU A 193 -18.05 11.99 15.48
N SER A 194 -19.18 11.46 15.01
CA SER A 194 -19.16 10.33 14.08
C SER A 194 -18.66 10.83 12.73
N PHE A 195 -17.60 10.23 12.22
CA PHE A 195 -17.00 10.63 10.95
C PHE A 195 -17.05 9.57 9.86
N VAL A 196 -17.24 8.30 10.22
CA VAL A 196 -17.47 7.24 9.23
C VAL A 196 -18.97 7.07 9.01
N THR A 197 -19.38 6.98 7.74
CA THR A 197 -20.80 6.91 7.32
C THR A 197 -21.50 5.61 7.72
N ALA A 198 -20.77 4.49 7.80
CA ALA A 198 -21.31 3.19 8.21
C ALA A 198 -20.27 2.32 8.93
N ALA A 199 -20.73 1.55 9.92
CA ALA A 199 -19.90 0.55 10.58
C ALA A 199 -19.77 -0.72 9.72
N VAL A 200 -18.59 -1.33 9.70
CA VAL A 200 -18.33 -2.64 9.07
C VAL A 200 -18.23 -3.74 10.15
N PRO A 201 -19.33 -4.39 10.55
CA PRO A 201 -19.29 -5.38 11.64
C PRO A 201 -18.45 -6.63 11.26
N PRO A 202 -17.92 -7.38 12.24
CA PRO A 202 -17.30 -8.67 12.00
C PRO A 202 -18.20 -9.60 11.17
N THR A 203 -17.63 -10.21 10.15
CA THR A 203 -18.35 -11.09 9.21
C THR A 203 -18.33 -12.55 9.66
N ASN A 204 -17.36 -12.96 10.49
CA ASN A 204 -17.24 -14.33 10.97
C ASN A 204 -17.97 -14.55 12.32
N PRO A 205 -19.12 -15.25 12.35
CA PRO A 205 -19.85 -15.53 13.58
C PRO A 205 -19.16 -16.56 14.49
N PHE A 206 -18.06 -17.18 14.04
CA PHE A 206 -17.34 -18.19 14.79
C PHE A 206 -16.18 -17.62 15.61
N ALA A 207 -15.73 -16.42 15.28
CA ALA A 207 -14.59 -15.78 15.93
C ALA A 207 -14.77 -15.61 17.45
N ASN A 208 -16.00 -15.38 17.92
CA ASN A 208 -16.30 -15.11 19.32
C ASN A 208 -16.67 -16.35 20.16
N ARG A 209 -16.53 -17.56 19.61
CA ARG A 209 -16.93 -18.80 20.29
C ARG A 209 -15.95 -19.92 20.03
N ARG A 210 -16.09 -21.03 20.78
CA ARG A 210 -15.20 -22.18 20.63
C ARG A 210 -15.37 -22.82 19.24
N ALA A 211 -14.25 -22.96 18.53
CA ALA A 211 -14.15 -23.56 17.21
C ALA A 211 -12.78 -24.23 17.04
N ALA A 212 -12.56 -24.91 15.92
CA ALA A 212 -11.24 -25.32 15.47
C ALA A 212 -10.98 -24.75 14.06
N LYS A 213 -9.78 -24.24 13.84
CA LYS A 213 -9.29 -23.86 12.50
C LYS A 213 -8.56 -25.05 11.89
N VAL A 214 -8.86 -25.36 10.64
CA VAL A 214 -8.19 -26.41 9.85
C VAL A 214 -7.41 -25.71 8.75
N ILE A 215 -6.08 -25.79 8.84
CA ILE A 215 -5.17 -25.11 7.91
C ILE A 215 -4.87 -26.06 6.76
N VAL A 216 -5.33 -25.69 5.55
CA VAL A 216 -5.24 -26.50 4.34
C VAL A 216 -4.13 -25.96 3.46
N THR A 217 -3.06 -26.73 3.30
CA THR A 217 -1.89 -26.36 2.48
C THR A 217 -1.86 -27.08 1.13
N GLN A 218 -2.75 -28.07 0.94
CA GLN A 218 -2.81 -28.90 -0.26
C GLN A 218 -4.27 -29.12 -0.65
N SER A 219 -4.59 -28.83 -1.91
CA SER A 219 -5.90 -29.12 -2.51
C SER A 219 -6.20 -30.61 -2.53
N GLY A 220 -7.45 -31.00 -2.29
CA GLY A 220 -7.89 -32.39 -2.27
C GLY A 220 -8.84 -32.67 -1.12
N LEU A 221 -9.07 -33.96 -0.84
CA LEU A 221 -9.83 -34.38 0.34
C LEU A 221 -8.97 -34.20 1.59
N GLN A 222 -9.47 -33.42 2.53
CA GLN A 222 -8.90 -33.25 3.85
C GLN A 222 -9.42 -34.31 4.79
N ARG A 223 -8.55 -34.86 5.64
CA ARG A 223 -8.88 -35.86 6.65
C ARG A 223 -8.54 -35.36 8.04
N VAL A 224 -9.57 -35.06 8.83
CA VAL A 224 -9.44 -34.64 10.22
C VAL A 224 -9.99 -35.74 11.14
N THR A 225 -9.20 -36.17 12.13
CA THR A 225 -9.63 -37.22 13.07
C THR A 225 -10.41 -36.64 14.25
N GLY A 226 -11.30 -37.44 14.83
CA GLY A 226 -12.00 -37.07 16.07
C GLY A 226 -11.05 -36.73 17.21
N ALA A 227 -9.91 -37.43 17.32
CA ALA A 227 -8.85 -37.12 18.28
C ALA A 227 -8.29 -35.71 18.12
N LYS A 228 -8.01 -35.26 16.88
CA LYS A 228 -7.51 -33.89 16.62
C LYS A 228 -8.55 -32.83 16.98
N LEU A 229 -9.83 -33.05 16.65
CA LEU A 229 -10.91 -32.13 17.00
C LEU A 229 -11.15 -32.07 18.52
N THR A 230 -11.04 -33.21 19.21
CA THR A 230 -11.13 -33.27 20.68
C THR A 230 -9.95 -32.53 21.31
N GLN A 231 -8.74 -32.68 20.78
CA GLN A 231 -7.55 -31.94 21.22
C GLN A 231 -7.70 -30.43 20.97
N ALA A 232 -8.35 -30.04 19.88
CA ALA A 232 -8.73 -28.65 19.60
C ALA A 232 -9.91 -28.15 20.48
N GLY A 233 -10.42 -28.98 21.39
CA GLY A 233 -11.43 -28.63 22.38
C GLY A 233 -12.88 -28.84 21.96
N LEU A 234 -13.15 -29.46 20.82
CA LEU A 234 -14.52 -29.71 20.34
C LEU A 234 -15.11 -31.00 20.93
N ASP A 235 -16.40 -30.99 21.22
CA ASP A 235 -17.16 -32.19 21.56
C ASP A 235 -17.57 -32.95 20.29
N VAL A 236 -16.92 -34.09 20.06
CA VAL A 236 -17.14 -34.94 18.89
C VAL A 236 -18.04 -36.15 19.16
N SER A 237 -18.60 -36.25 20.38
CA SER A 237 -19.42 -37.39 20.80
C SER A 237 -20.63 -37.63 19.88
N ASP A 238 -21.16 -36.57 19.30
CA ASP A 238 -22.18 -36.58 18.26
C ASP A 238 -21.64 -35.96 16.97
N GLY A 239 -21.14 -36.84 16.09
CA GLY A 239 -20.61 -36.44 14.78
C GLY A 239 -21.64 -35.74 13.89
N SER A 240 -22.94 -35.83 14.16
CA SER A 240 -23.98 -35.14 13.38
C SER A 240 -24.03 -33.62 13.64
N ARG A 241 -23.39 -33.17 14.71
CA ARG A 241 -23.34 -31.76 15.12
C ARG A 241 -22.13 -30.99 14.60
N LEU A 242 -21.15 -31.71 14.06
CA LEU A 242 -19.95 -31.11 13.47
C LEU A 242 -20.27 -30.50 12.11
N ARG A 243 -19.95 -29.22 11.95
CA ARG A 243 -20.09 -28.48 10.69
C ARG A 243 -18.74 -27.93 10.27
N VAL A 244 -18.53 -27.84 8.96
CA VAL A 244 -17.32 -27.27 8.37
C VAL A 244 -17.73 -26.06 7.55
N TYR A 245 -17.05 -24.94 7.73
CA TYR A 245 -17.30 -23.69 7.03
C TYR A 245 -16.04 -23.22 6.30
N HIS A 246 -16.24 -22.63 5.13
CA HIS A 246 -15.23 -21.90 4.39
C HIS A 246 -15.81 -20.55 3.99
N ASN A 247 -15.14 -19.44 4.35
CA ASN A 247 -15.62 -18.07 4.08
C ASN A 247 -17.10 -17.85 4.42
N GLY A 248 -17.53 -18.34 5.59
CA GLY A 248 -18.91 -18.22 6.09
C GLY A 248 -19.93 -19.20 5.49
N VAL A 249 -19.55 -20.00 4.49
CA VAL A 249 -20.44 -20.96 3.83
C VAL A 249 -20.23 -22.36 4.41
N GLU A 250 -21.31 -23.01 4.87
CA GLU A 250 -21.25 -24.41 5.32
C GLU A 250 -21.00 -25.34 4.12
N ILE A 251 -19.94 -26.14 4.18
CA ILE A 251 -19.61 -27.15 3.17
C ILE A 251 -20.00 -28.55 3.63
N ALA A 252 -20.29 -29.43 2.67
CA ALA A 252 -20.65 -30.80 2.96
C ALA A 252 -19.44 -31.60 3.43
N ALA A 253 -19.57 -32.28 4.56
CA ALA A 253 -18.55 -33.19 5.08
C ALA A 253 -19.02 -34.65 5.10
N HIS A 254 -18.08 -35.58 5.01
CA HIS A 254 -18.29 -37.01 5.20
C HIS A 254 -17.77 -37.40 6.59
N VAL A 255 -18.68 -37.84 7.46
CA VAL A 255 -18.35 -38.48 8.73
C VAL A 255 -18.33 -39.98 8.51
N LYS A 256 -17.13 -40.56 8.46
CA LYS A 256 -16.96 -42.00 8.26
C LYS A 256 -17.47 -42.74 9.51
N ASN A 257 -18.41 -43.68 9.33
CA ASN A 257 -19.06 -44.52 10.35
C ASN A 257 -20.14 -43.87 11.25
N GLY A 258 -20.57 -42.63 11.00
CA GLY A 258 -21.78 -42.02 11.60
C GLY A 258 -21.68 -41.60 13.08
N VAL A 259 -20.74 -42.14 13.86
CA VAL A 259 -20.34 -41.66 15.19
C VAL A 259 -18.87 -41.28 15.08
N LEU A 260 -18.49 -40.07 15.49
CA LEU A 260 -17.11 -39.61 15.34
C LEU A 260 -16.33 -39.92 16.63
N GLY A 261 -16.02 -41.20 16.84
CA GLY A 261 -15.10 -41.61 17.90
C GLY A 261 -13.68 -41.09 17.64
N ALA A 262 -12.77 -41.29 18.60
CA ALA A 262 -11.38 -40.80 18.49
C ALA A 262 -10.65 -41.26 17.21
N ASN A 263 -11.04 -42.42 16.66
CA ASN A 263 -10.46 -43.03 15.47
C ASN A 263 -11.26 -42.78 14.17
N ASP A 264 -12.42 -42.13 14.27
CA ASP A 264 -13.24 -41.80 13.10
C ASP A 264 -12.77 -40.48 12.47
N GLU A 265 -13.19 -40.26 11.22
CA GLU A 265 -12.67 -39.20 10.36
C GLU A 265 -13.80 -38.32 9.84
N LEU A 266 -13.61 -37.02 9.99
CA LEU A 266 -14.32 -35.97 9.26
C LEU A 266 -13.52 -35.68 7.98
N ARG A 267 -14.15 -35.84 6.82
CA ARG A 267 -13.55 -35.52 5.53
C ARG A 267 -14.32 -34.44 4.80
N PHE A 268 -13.62 -33.49 4.20
CA PHE A 268 -14.20 -32.46 3.34
C PHE A 268 -13.26 -32.19 2.16
N TYR A 269 -13.81 -31.71 1.05
CA TYR A 269 -12.99 -31.33 -0.11
C TYR A 269 -12.57 -29.87 0.03
N ALA A 270 -11.31 -29.59 -0.29
CA ALA A 270 -10.79 -28.24 -0.41
C ALA A 270 -10.20 -28.10 -1.83
N PRO A 271 -10.76 -27.24 -2.69
CA PRO A 271 -10.16 -26.94 -3.99
C PRO A 271 -8.82 -26.20 -3.82
N LYS A 272 -8.10 -25.99 -4.92
CA LYS A 272 -6.94 -25.08 -4.92
C LYS A 272 -7.47 -23.67 -5.18
N GLU A 273 -7.37 -22.79 -4.19
CA GLU A 273 -7.61 -21.35 -4.37
C GLU A 273 -6.25 -20.64 -4.44
N HIS A 274 -6.10 -19.70 -5.38
CA HIS A 274 -4.93 -18.83 -5.42
C HIS A 274 -5.34 -17.49 -4.84
N ASN A 275 -4.55 -17.00 -3.90
CA ASN A 275 -4.76 -15.73 -3.22
C ASN A 275 -3.38 -15.11 -3.01
N ARG A 276 -3.21 -13.83 -3.36
CA ARG A 276 -1.92 -13.14 -3.30
C ARG A 276 -1.27 -13.12 -1.92
N TRP A 277 -2.04 -13.24 -0.83
CA TRP A 277 -1.55 -13.18 0.54
C TRP A 277 -1.49 -14.54 1.25
N ASN A 278 -2.22 -15.54 0.75
CA ASN A 278 -2.52 -16.76 1.50
C ASN A 278 -2.02 -18.01 0.76
N ALA A 279 -1.02 -18.69 1.33
CA ALA A 279 -0.56 -19.99 0.83
C ALA A 279 -1.52 -21.12 1.20
N ASN A 280 -2.30 -20.87 2.24
CA ASN A 280 -3.11 -21.85 2.94
C ASN A 280 -4.52 -21.31 3.08
N ASP A 281 -5.49 -22.19 2.92
CA ASP A 281 -6.89 -21.89 3.20
C ASP A 281 -7.24 -22.24 4.65
N VAL A 282 -8.17 -21.48 5.23
CA VAL A 282 -8.62 -21.68 6.61
C VAL A 282 -10.08 -22.14 6.63
N TYR A 283 -10.30 -23.35 7.11
CA TYR A 283 -11.63 -23.91 7.30
C TYR A 283 -12.00 -23.91 8.79
N TRP A 284 -13.24 -23.60 9.11
CA TRP A 284 -13.74 -23.54 10.49
C TRP A 284 -14.59 -24.77 10.80
N VAL A 285 -14.22 -25.50 11.85
CA VAL A 285 -15.02 -26.61 12.38
C VAL A 285 -15.67 -26.19 13.69
N VAL A 286 -16.99 -26.32 13.75
CA VAL A 286 -17.82 -25.93 14.89
C VAL A 286 -18.80 -27.04 15.27
N VAL A 287 -19.27 -27.00 16.52
CA VAL A 287 -20.30 -27.91 17.04
C VAL A 287 -21.59 -27.12 17.22
N GLU A 288 -22.62 -27.45 16.43
CA GLU A 288 -23.92 -26.76 16.47
C GLU A 288 -25.08 -27.75 16.57
N SER A 289 -26.26 -27.26 16.94
CA SER A 289 -27.49 -28.05 16.87
C SER A 289 -28.05 -28.13 15.44
N GLY A 290 -28.95 -29.09 15.19
CA GLY A 290 -29.63 -29.24 13.91
C GLY A 290 -28.87 -30.11 12.91
N THR A 291 -29.41 -30.22 11.69
CA THR A 291 -28.84 -31.06 10.64
C THR A 291 -27.64 -30.38 9.99
N SER A 292 -26.47 -30.97 10.11
CA SER A 292 -25.25 -30.59 9.39
C SER A 292 -25.33 -30.90 7.89
N ARG A 293 -24.67 -30.12 7.04
CA ARG A 293 -24.48 -30.46 5.62
C ARG A 293 -23.57 -31.68 5.50
N ARG A 294 -24.06 -32.73 4.82
CA ARG A 294 -23.34 -34.00 4.63
C ARG A 294 -23.20 -34.31 3.15
N MET A 295 -22.07 -34.91 2.79
CA MET A 295 -21.86 -35.41 1.43
C MET A 295 -22.90 -36.45 1.11
N ALA A 296 -23.63 -36.27 0.01
CA ALA A 296 -24.64 -37.23 -0.44
C ALA A 296 -23.94 -38.54 -0.85
N SER A 297 -24.58 -39.68 -0.64
CA SER A 297 -24.08 -40.98 -1.14
C SER A 297 -24.95 -41.50 -2.27
N ARG A 298 -24.33 -41.97 -3.35
CA ARG A 298 -25.01 -42.69 -4.42
C ARG A 298 -24.25 -43.95 -4.82
N SER A 299 -24.97 -45.00 -5.19
CA SER A 299 -24.36 -46.21 -5.75
C SER A 299 -24.02 -45.98 -7.23
N ALA A 300 -22.82 -46.39 -7.63
CA ALA A 300 -22.43 -46.34 -9.04
C ALA A 300 -23.30 -47.32 -9.86
N ALA A 301 -23.73 -46.91 -11.05
CA ALA A 301 -24.54 -47.79 -11.91
C ALA A 301 -23.65 -48.89 -12.52
N ASN A 302 -24.25 -50.07 -12.73
CA ASN A 302 -23.61 -51.12 -13.52
C ASN A 302 -23.44 -50.66 -14.96
N CYS A 303 -22.33 -51.02 -15.58
CA CYS A 303 -22.05 -50.63 -16.95
C CYS A 303 -22.99 -51.33 -17.94
N THR A 304 -23.72 -50.53 -18.72
CA THR A 304 -24.55 -50.96 -19.84
C THR A 304 -23.90 -50.63 -21.19
N VAL A 305 -22.85 -49.81 -21.18
CA VAL A 305 -22.02 -49.48 -22.35
C VAL A 305 -20.59 -50.01 -22.18
N THR A 306 -19.82 -50.06 -23.27
CA THR A 306 -18.41 -50.48 -23.25
C THR A 306 -17.60 -49.61 -22.29
N ALA A 307 -16.83 -50.25 -21.42
CA ALA A 307 -15.98 -49.56 -20.45
C ALA A 307 -14.81 -48.86 -21.14
N ARG A 308 -14.68 -47.56 -20.91
CA ARG A 308 -13.54 -46.76 -21.34
C ARG A 308 -12.45 -46.77 -20.28
N THR A 309 -11.20 -46.82 -20.73
CA THR A 309 -10.00 -46.71 -19.89
C THR A 309 -9.39 -45.31 -19.91
N THR A 310 -10.04 -44.36 -20.57
CA THR A 310 -9.57 -42.98 -20.71
C THR A 310 -10.59 -41.97 -20.23
N ALA A 311 -10.11 -40.83 -19.74
CA ALA A 311 -10.89 -39.67 -19.33
C ALA A 311 -10.04 -38.41 -19.58
N PHE A 312 -10.36 -37.30 -18.91
CA PHE A 312 -9.52 -36.11 -18.88
C PHE A 312 -8.94 -35.89 -17.50
N GLU A 313 -7.84 -35.18 -17.39
CA GLU A 313 -7.44 -34.52 -16.15
C GLU A 313 -7.37 -33.01 -16.39
N ARG A 314 -7.66 -32.24 -15.35
CA ARG A 314 -7.62 -30.77 -15.37
C ARG A 314 -6.67 -30.29 -14.27
N GLY A 315 -5.92 -29.22 -14.54
CA GLY A 315 -5.06 -28.60 -13.53
C GLY A 315 -4.64 -27.19 -13.91
N VAL A 316 -3.87 -26.56 -13.03
CA VAL A 316 -3.30 -25.23 -13.22
C VAL A 316 -1.78 -25.32 -13.06
N TRP A 317 -1.05 -24.82 -14.05
CA TRP A 317 0.38 -24.52 -13.93
C TRP A 317 0.54 -23.03 -13.65
N ARG A 318 1.40 -22.69 -12.68
CA ARG A 318 1.80 -21.32 -12.34
C ARG A 318 3.18 -21.38 -11.68
N GLU A 319 4.12 -20.61 -12.18
CA GLU A 319 5.48 -20.45 -11.64
C GLU A 319 5.84 -18.96 -11.71
N SER A 320 5.44 -18.20 -10.70
CA SER A 320 5.69 -16.76 -10.64
C SER A 320 7.16 -16.46 -10.36
N SER A 321 7.72 -15.48 -11.07
CA SER A 321 9.11 -15.04 -10.89
C SER A 321 9.36 -13.57 -11.21
N LEU A 322 8.40 -12.90 -11.85
CA LEU A 322 8.46 -11.50 -12.23
C LEU A 322 7.32 -10.75 -11.57
N TYR A 323 7.62 -9.62 -10.94
CA TYR A 323 6.60 -8.67 -10.50
C TYR A 323 6.58 -7.46 -11.45
N ASP A 324 5.40 -7.06 -11.94
CA ASP A 324 5.22 -5.82 -12.70
C ASP A 324 4.15 -4.95 -12.02
N PRO A 325 4.54 -3.84 -11.35
CA PRO A 325 3.59 -2.97 -10.65
C PRO A 325 2.63 -2.23 -11.59
N THR A 326 2.90 -2.18 -12.90
CA THR A 326 2.14 -1.32 -13.83
C THR A 326 0.85 -1.95 -14.34
N THR A 327 0.76 -3.29 -14.40
CA THR A 327 -0.45 -3.98 -14.88
C THR A 327 -0.76 -5.21 -14.02
N PRO A 328 -2.00 -5.37 -13.56
CA PRO A 328 -2.45 -6.60 -12.89
C PRO A 328 -2.85 -7.69 -13.90
N GLY A 329 -2.71 -8.95 -13.47
CA GLY A 329 -3.28 -10.12 -14.13
C GLY A 329 -4.79 -10.22 -13.91
N ILE A 330 -5.41 -11.28 -14.45
CA ILE A 330 -6.87 -11.52 -14.32
C ILE A 330 -7.32 -11.68 -12.86
N ASP A 331 -6.43 -12.20 -12.01
CA ASP A 331 -6.68 -12.40 -10.58
C ASP A 331 -6.40 -11.15 -9.74
N GLY A 332 -6.02 -10.03 -10.37
CA GLY A 332 -5.66 -8.78 -9.69
C GLY A 332 -4.27 -8.79 -9.05
N ASP A 333 -3.50 -9.87 -9.18
CA ASP A 333 -2.11 -9.90 -8.72
C ASP A 333 -1.16 -9.40 -9.82
N HIS A 334 0.07 -9.08 -9.43
CA HIS A 334 1.07 -8.46 -10.28
C HIS A 334 2.26 -9.39 -10.56
N TRP A 335 2.10 -10.68 -10.23
CA TRP A 335 3.11 -11.71 -10.40
C TRP A 335 2.89 -12.51 -11.70
N TYR A 336 3.95 -12.59 -12.50
CA TYR A 336 3.97 -13.26 -13.80
C TYR A 336 5.09 -14.31 -13.85
N ALA A 337 4.94 -15.26 -14.76
CA ALA A 337 5.94 -16.29 -14.99
C ALA A 337 7.15 -15.78 -15.79
N ALA A 338 6.93 -14.86 -16.74
CA ALA A 338 7.99 -14.31 -17.59
C ALA A 338 7.56 -13.00 -18.26
N ASP A 339 8.53 -12.24 -18.76
CA ASP A 339 8.33 -11.11 -19.68
C ASP A 339 8.74 -11.53 -21.11
N LEU A 340 7.76 -11.78 -21.99
CA LEU A 340 7.98 -12.17 -23.38
C LEU A 340 8.00 -10.94 -24.28
N LYS A 341 9.21 -10.45 -24.58
CA LYS A 341 9.43 -9.29 -25.45
C LYS A 341 9.95 -9.67 -26.82
N THR A 342 9.32 -9.16 -27.87
CA THR A 342 9.76 -9.37 -29.26
C THR A 342 9.54 -8.13 -30.13
N ALA A 343 10.14 -8.10 -31.31
CA ALA A 343 10.06 -7.01 -32.30
C ALA A 343 10.37 -7.58 -33.71
N PRO A 344 10.06 -6.87 -34.82
CA PRO A 344 10.09 -7.44 -36.19
C PRO A 344 11.39 -8.17 -36.61
N ASP A 345 12.53 -7.77 -36.05
CA ASP A 345 13.86 -8.34 -36.37
C ASP A 345 14.44 -9.20 -35.22
N GLN A 346 13.64 -9.50 -34.19
CA GLN A 346 14.04 -10.32 -33.05
C GLN A 346 13.54 -11.76 -33.20
N PRO A 347 14.19 -12.75 -32.55
CA PRO A 347 13.59 -14.07 -32.41
C PRO A 347 12.30 -14.00 -31.58
N ALA A 348 11.51 -15.08 -31.65
CA ALA A 348 10.40 -15.26 -30.73
C ALA A 348 10.92 -15.34 -29.29
N ALA A 349 10.27 -14.63 -28.36
CA ALA A 349 10.51 -14.80 -26.94
C ALA A 349 9.70 -15.99 -26.43
N THR A 350 10.33 -16.89 -25.69
CA THR A 350 9.73 -18.17 -25.30
C THR A 350 9.75 -18.41 -23.80
N LEU A 351 8.66 -18.98 -23.29
CA LEU A 351 8.56 -19.59 -21.97
C LEU A 351 8.40 -21.10 -22.16
N GLU A 352 9.37 -21.87 -21.67
CA GLU A 352 9.29 -23.33 -21.61
C GLU A 352 8.82 -23.76 -20.23
N LEU A 353 7.84 -24.66 -20.19
CA LEU A 353 7.28 -25.15 -18.93
C LEU A 353 6.91 -26.62 -19.01
N THR A 354 6.78 -27.23 -17.82
CA THR A 354 6.38 -28.61 -17.68
C THR A 354 5.09 -28.70 -16.86
N LEU A 355 4.00 -29.14 -17.49
CA LEU A 355 2.74 -29.38 -16.80
C LEU A 355 2.94 -30.37 -15.65
N PRO A 356 2.28 -30.20 -14.50
CA PRO A 356 2.36 -31.11 -13.36
C PRO A 356 2.15 -32.59 -13.74
N ALA A 357 2.77 -33.47 -12.95
CA ALA A 357 2.58 -34.91 -13.12
C ALA A 357 1.18 -35.29 -12.64
N GLY A 358 0.52 -36.19 -13.39
CA GLY A 358 -0.84 -36.63 -13.11
C GLY A 358 -1.03 -38.08 -13.55
N LEU A 359 -2.24 -38.41 -13.99
CA LEU A 359 -2.53 -39.71 -14.58
C LEU A 359 -1.73 -39.92 -15.88
N PRO A 360 -1.45 -41.17 -16.30
CA PRO A 360 -0.68 -41.42 -17.51
C PRO A 360 -1.37 -40.81 -18.74
N PRO A 361 -0.64 -40.08 -19.61
CA PRO A 361 -1.25 -39.41 -20.76
C PRO A 361 -1.84 -40.42 -21.75
N ALA A 362 -3.02 -40.13 -22.29
CA ALA A 362 -3.66 -40.91 -23.35
C ALA A 362 -3.66 -40.15 -24.69
N SER A 363 -3.74 -40.84 -25.82
CA SER A 363 -3.85 -40.15 -27.12
C SER A 363 -5.13 -39.33 -27.22
N GLY A 364 -5.04 -38.12 -27.74
CA GLY A 364 -6.18 -37.24 -27.99
C GLY A 364 -5.76 -35.78 -28.03
N THR A 365 -6.73 -34.91 -27.77
CA THR A 365 -6.58 -33.46 -27.85
C THR A 365 -6.46 -32.86 -26.45
N THR A 366 -5.46 -32.02 -26.24
CA THR A 366 -5.25 -31.24 -25.02
C THR A 366 -5.71 -29.80 -25.24
N THR A 367 -6.43 -29.26 -24.28
CA THR A 367 -6.82 -27.85 -24.21
C THR A 367 -5.93 -27.13 -23.21
N LEU A 368 -5.39 -25.98 -23.59
CA LEU A 368 -4.60 -25.09 -22.75
C LEU A 368 -5.22 -23.69 -22.78
N THR A 369 -5.57 -23.15 -21.63
CA THR A 369 -6.00 -21.77 -21.47
C THR A 369 -4.87 -21.00 -20.81
N VAL A 370 -4.22 -20.11 -21.57
CA VAL A 370 -3.11 -19.27 -21.10
C VAL A 370 -3.68 -17.92 -20.70
N ALA A 371 -3.38 -17.47 -19.49
CA ALA A 371 -3.71 -16.14 -18.99
C ALA A 371 -2.45 -15.30 -18.79
N GLY A 372 -2.57 -13.98 -18.88
CA GLY A 372 -1.47 -13.04 -18.67
C GLY A 372 -1.90 -11.59 -18.83
N SER A 373 -0.92 -10.68 -18.94
CA SER A 373 -1.12 -9.27 -19.27
C SER A 373 -0.33 -8.86 -20.51
N ALA A 374 -0.81 -7.88 -21.26
CA ALA A 374 -0.15 -7.30 -22.41
C ALA A 374 0.02 -5.80 -22.19
N TYR A 375 1.24 -5.29 -22.28
CA TYR A 375 1.52 -3.88 -21.97
C TYR A 375 1.92 -3.04 -23.19
N THR A 376 1.95 -3.62 -24.39
CA THR A 376 2.21 -2.93 -25.67
C THR A 376 0.95 -2.88 -26.52
N PRO A 377 0.71 -1.82 -27.32
CA PRO A 377 -0.48 -1.74 -28.15
C PRO A 377 -0.26 -2.45 -29.49
N GLY A 378 -1.35 -2.89 -30.13
CA GLY A 378 -1.32 -3.47 -31.47
C GLY A 378 -1.36 -4.99 -31.47
N THR A 379 -0.99 -5.61 -32.58
CA THR A 379 -1.23 -7.04 -32.80
C THR A 379 -0.29 -7.93 -31.99
N HIS A 380 -0.86 -8.64 -31.02
CA HIS A 380 -0.20 -9.69 -30.25
C HIS A 380 -0.29 -11.03 -30.99
N ASN A 381 0.81 -11.79 -31.05
CA ASN A 381 0.82 -13.11 -31.68
C ASN A 381 1.41 -14.16 -30.74
N LEU A 382 0.56 -14.95 -30.08
CA LEU A 382 0.99 -15.98 -29.13
C LEU A 382 0.88 -17.36 -29.77
N ARG A 383 1.99 -18.10 -29.84
CA ARG A 383 2.02 -19.51 -30.23
C ARG A 383 2.20 -20.39 -29.01
N VAL A 384 1.38 -21.43 -28.89
CA VAL A 384 1.55 -22.50 -27.90
C VAL A 384 1.88 -23.79 -28.63
N SER A 385 2.95 -24.46 -28.20
CA SER A 385 3.46 -25.69 -28.82
C SER A 385 3.58 -26.82 -27.81
N MET A 386 3.27 -28.04 -28.24
CA MET A 386 3.35 -29.27 -27.47
C MET A 386 3.93 -30.37 -28.35
N GLY A 387 5.23 -30.62 -28.23
CA GLY A 387 5.97 -31.44 -29.19
C GLY A 387 6.03 -30.77 -30.56
N SER A 388 5.65 -31.50 -31.63
CA SER A 388 5.61 -30.95 -33.00
C SER A 388 4.29 -30.26 -33.37
N VAL A 389 3.30 -30.26 -32.47
CA VAL A 389 1.98 -29.64 -32.69
C VAL A 389 1.99 -28.24 -32.07
N SER A 390 1.47 -27.25 -32.80
CA SER A 390 1.33 -25.89 -32.30
C SER A 390 0.05 -25.25 -32.79
N ALA A 391 -0.40 -24.24 -32.04
CA ALA A 391 -1.52 -23.38 -32.39
C ALA A 391 -1.13 -21.92 -32.07
N THR A 392 -1.69 -20.98 -32.81
CA THR A 392 -1.44 -19.54 -32.63
C THR A 392 -2.75 -18.82 -32.37
N SER A 393 -2.72 -17.81 -31.50
CA SER A 393 -3.80 -16.86 -31.28
C SER A 393 -3.29 -15.44 -31.49
N THR A 394 -4.16 -14.58 -32.03
CA THR A 394 -3.85 -13.21 -32.38
C THR A 394 -4.95 -12.28 -31.87
N TRP A 395 -4.57 -11.17 -31.25
CA TRP A 395 -5.49 -10.15 -30.72
C TRP A 395 -4.82 -8.78 -30.65
N GLU A 396 -5.55 -7.73 -30.23
CA GLU A 396 -5.03 -6.34 -30.24
C GLU A 396 -5.14 -5.60 -28.90
N GLU A 397 -5.87 -6.13 -27.93
CA GLU A 397 -6.12 -5.50 -26.64
C GLU A 397 -4.92 -5.61 -25.68
N THR A 398 -4.64 -4.51 -24.97
CA THR A 398 -3.75 -4.44 -23.81
C THR A 398 -4.46 -4.84 -22.51
N GLY A 399 -3.68 -5.01 -21.44
CA GLY A 399 -4.14 -5.43 -20.12
C GLY A 399 -4.28 -6.93 -20.01
N ALA A 400 -5.06 -7.37 -19.02
CA ALA A 400 -5.27 -8.78 -18.73
C ALA A 400 -5.97 -9.52 -19.89
N TRP A 401 -5.44 -10.67 -20.30
CA TRP A 401 -5.96 -11.50 -21.38
C TRP A 401 -5.98 -12.98 -21.03
N GLU A 402 -6.90 -13.71 -21.66
CA GLU A 402 -6.98 -15.18 -21.59
C GLU A 402 -7.20 -15.75 -23.00
N ARG A 403 -6.43 -16.79 -23.37
CA ARG A 403 -6.50 -17.42 -24.69
C ARG A 403 -6.51 -18.95 -24.59
N GLU A 404 -7.49 -19.58 -25.22
CA GLU A 404 -7.61 -21.04 -25.29
C GLU A 404 -6.95 -21.60 -26.56
N PHE A 405 -6.22 -22.71 -26.41
CA PHE A 405 -5.50 -23.43 -27.46
C PHE A 405 -5.87 -24.91 -27.40
N THR A 406 -6.22 -25.48 -28.56
CA THR A 406 -6.57 -26.90 -28.71
C THR A 406 -5.50 -27.59 -29.55
N LEU A 407 -4.77 -28.55 -28.96
CA LEU A 407 -3.63 -29.22 -29.57
C LEU A 407 -3.86 -30.73 -29.64
N ALA A 408 -3.75 -31.34 -30.83
CA ALA A 408 -3.80 -32.80 -31.03
C ALA A 408 -2.49 -33.49 -30.58
N ALA A 409 -2.05 -33.17 -29.36
CA ALA A 409 -0.85 -33.68 -28.71
C ALA A 409 -1.12 -33.81 -27.21
N ASN A 410 -0.28 -34.58 -26.53
CA ASN A 410 -0.41 -34.81 -25.08
C ASN A 410 0.95 -34.92 -24.37
N SER A 411 1.85 -33.98 -24.68
CA SER A 411 3.13 -33.83 -23.98
C SER A 411 2.94 -33.01 -22.69
N ARG A 412 3.79 -33.26 -21.69
CA ARG A 412 3.88 -32.39 -20.50
C ARG A 412 4.67 -31.12 -20.78
N ASN A 413 5.57 -31.16 -21.74
CA ASN A 413 6.40 -30.01 -22.09
C ASN A 413 5.62 -29.12 -23.05
N VAL A 414 5.44 -27.87 -22.64
CA VAL A 414 4.73 -26.83 -23.38
C VAL A 414 5.70 -25.68 -23.61
N VAL A 415 5.65 -25.10 -24.80
CA VAL A 415 6.38 -23.88 -25.14
C VAL A 415 5.38 -22.81 -25.52
N ILE A 416 5.36 -21.72 -24.77
CA ILE A 416 4.65 -20.49 -25.11
C ILE A 416 5.65 -19.57 -25.81
N ALA A 417 5.27 -18.96 -26.93
CA ALA A 417 6.13 -18.08 -27.70
C ALA A 417 5.37 -16.83 -28.16
N ALA A 418 5.88 -15.64 -27.80
CA ALA A 418 5.49 -14.39 -28.44
C ALA A 418 6.19 -14.30 -29.81
N ILE A 419 5.41 -14.31 -30.89
CA ILE A 419 5.90 -14.35 -32.26
C ILE A 419 6.09 -12.91 -32.76
N PRO A 420 7.26 -12.57 -33.34
CA PRO A 420 7.51 -11.25 -33.90
C PRO A 420 6.43 -10.82 -34.91
N GLY A 421 5.82 -9.67 -34.64
CA GLY A 421 4.89 -9.00 -35.56
C GLY A 421 5.56 -7.92 -36.40
N THR A 422 4.80 -6.90 -36.77
CA THR A 422 5.31 -5.70 -37.49
C THR A 422 5.68 -4.55 -36.55
N ALA A 423 5.47 -4.70 -35.25
CA ALA A 423 5.81 -3.75 -34.19
C ALA A 423 6.37 -4.50 -32.96
N PRO A 424 7.01 -3.80 -32.01
CA PRO A 424 7.36 -4.39 -30.71
C PRO A 424 6.13 -4.92 -29.98
N ASP A 425 6.28 -6.07 -29.32
CA ASP A 425 5.24 -6.76 -28.56
C ASP A 425 5.79 -7.20 -27.20
N GLY A 426 4.99 -7.05 -26.15
CA GLY A 426 5.32 -7.33 -24.75
C GLY A 426 4.16 -8.02 -24.04
N LEU A 427 4.36 -9.30 -23.73
CA LEU A 427 3.38 -10.18 -23.11
C LEU A 427 3.94 -10.79 -21.83
N GLN A 428 3.13 -10.81 -20.77
CA GLN A 428 3.49 -11.37 -19.47
C GLN A 428 2.55 -12.53 -19.12
N PRO A 429 2.88 -13.78 -19.46
CA PRO A 429 2.08 -14.93 -19.07
C PRO A 429 2.11 -15.10 -17.54
N ASP A 430 0.95 -15.40 -16.97
CA ASP A 430 0.77 -15.64 -15.52
C ASP A 430 0.58 -17.14 -15.27
N TYR A 431 -0.59 -17.68 -15.60
CA TYR A 431 -0.93 -19.09 -15.37
C TYR A 431 -1.51 -19.79 -16.60
N ILE A 432 -1.53 -21.12 -16.54
CA ILE A 432 -2.13 -21.98 -17.57
C ILE A 432 -3.08 -22.96 -16.92
N ILE A 433 -4.35 -22.93 -17.33
CA ILE A 433 -5.29 -24.01 -17.06
C ILE A 433 -5.11 -25.04 -18.18
N TYR A 434 -4.88 -26.30 -17.83
CA TYR A 434 -4.77 -27.37 -18.81
C TYR A 434 -5.84 -28.43 -18.58
N GLU A 435 -6.32 -29.00 -19.68
CA GLU A 435 -7.17 -30.19 -19.69
C GLU A 435 -6.67 -31.16 -20.75
N ARG A 436 -6.32 -32.39 -20.36
CA ARG A 436 -5.72 -33.36 -21.29
C ARG A 436 -6.24 -34.78 -21.11
N PRO A 437 -6.25 -35.60 -22.18
CA PRO A 437 -6.71 -36.98 -22.10
C PRO A 437 -5.74 -37.82 -21.26
N VAL A 438 -6.25 -38.69 -20.41
CA VAL A 438 -5.44 -39.58 -19.57
C VAL A 438 -6.01 -40.98 -19.52
N HIS A 439 -5.15 -41.95 -19.23
CA HIS A 439 -5.52 -43.28 -18.85
C HIS A 439 -5.95 -43.30 -17.39
N LEU A 440 -7.06 -43.96 -17.09
CA LEU A 440 -7.58 -44.18 -15.74
C LEU A 440 -6.81 -45.31 -15.03
N ASP A 441 -5.49 -45.20 -15.04
CA ASP A 441 -4.54 -46.07 -14.33
C ASP A 441 -3.91 -45.25 -13.20
N PHE A 442 -4.30 -45.58 -11.96
CA PHE A 442 -3.98 -44.78 -10.79
C PHE A 442 -2.68 -45.17 -10.10
N GLY A 443 -1.97 -46.24 -10.53
CA GLY A 443 -0.67 -46.60 -9.95
C GLY A 443 -0.65 -46.78 -8.42
N ALA A 444 -1.77 -47.17 -7.81
CA ALA A 444 -2.02 -47.27 -6.37
C ALA A 444 -1.93 -45.95 -5.58
N VAL A 445 -2.09 -44.80 -6.25
CA VAL A 445 -2.20 -43.47 -5.64
C VAL A 445 -3.59 -42.84 -5.92
N GLY A 446 -3.81 -41.61 -5.42
CA GLY A 446 -5.03 -40.86 -5.66
C GLY A 446 -4.84 -39.82 -6.76
N HIS A 447 -5.87 -39.59 -7.58
CA HIS A 447 -5.89 -38.55 -8.60
C HIS A 447 -7.30 -38.00 -8.80
N THR A 448 -7.37 -36.79 -9.36
CA THR A 448 -8.60 -36.26 -9.96
C THR A 448 -8.69 -36.66 -11.43
N PHE A 449 -9.92 -36.76 -11.95
CA PHE A 449 -10.17 -36.91 -13.38
C PHE A 449 -11.53 -36.33 -13.72
N VAL A 450 -11.70 -35.88 -14.97
CA VAL A 450 -12.95 -35.34 -15.50
C VAL A 450 -13.54 -36.31 -16.51
N GLY A 451 -14.83 -36.57 -16.37
CA GLY A 451 -15.60 -37.40 -17.29
C GLY A 451 -15.86 -36.73 -18.64
N VAL A 452 -16.79 -37.30 -19.40
CA VAL A 452 -17.26 -36.79 -20.70
C VAL A 452 -18.73 -36.39 -20.65
N ASP A 453 -19.15 -35.53 -21.57
CA ASP A 453 -20.55 -35.13 -21.78
C ASP A 453 -21.37 -36.20 -22.50
N ALA A 454 -21.35 -37.44 -21.97
CA ALA A 454 -22.13 -38.56 -22.46
C ALA A 454 -22.19 -39.67 -21.40
N THR A 455 -23.25 -40.48 -21.45
CA THR A 455 -23.34 -41.69 -20.62
C THR A 455 -22.13 -42.59 -20.89
N ALA A 456 -21.29 -42.77 -19.89
CA ALA A 456 -20.02 -43.46 -20.03
C ALA A 456 -19.78 -44.43 -18.87
N CYS A 457 -19.26 -45.62 -19.20
CA CYS A 457 -18.74 -46.56 -18.22
C CYS A 457 -17.22 -46.37 -18.10
N TYR A 458 -16.71 -45.98 -16.94
CA TYR A 458 -15.29 -45.79 -16.68
C TYR A 458 -14.68 -47.03 -16.01
N ARG A 459 -13.53 -47.49 -16.50
CA ARG A 459 -12.70 -48.53 -15.87
C ARG A 459 -11.50 -47.91 -15.17
N LEU A 460 -11.56 -47.82 -13.85
CA LEU A 460 -10.44 -47.39 -13.01
C LEU A 460 -9.56 -48.60 -12.71
N SER A 461 -8.27 -48.52 -13.07
CA SER A 461 -7.28 -49.60 -12.90
C SER A 461 -6.25 -49.21 -11.85
N ASN A 462 -5.68 -50.22 -11.18
CA ASN A 462 -4.63 -50.04 -10.15
C ASN A 462 -4.98 -49.01 -9.07
N THR A 463 -6.23 -49.00 -8.60
CA THR A 463 -6.67 -48.10 -7.52
C THR A 463 -6.13 -48.57 -6.15
N ALA A 464 -5.85 -47.63 -5.25
CA ALA A 464 -5.33 -47.91 -3.90
C ALA A 464 -6.35 -48.67 -3.02
N THR A 465 -5.93 -49.67 -2.24
CA THR A 465 -6.84 -50.38 -1.32
C THR A 465 -7.53 -49.39 -0.35
N GLY A 466 -8.86 -49.51 -0.18
CA GLY A 466 -9.63 -48.61 0.70
C GLY A 466 -9.96 -47.23 0.10
N ARG A 467 -9.68 -47.02 -1.19
CA ARG A 467 -10.13 -45.85 -1.97
C ARG A 467 -11.63 -45.60 -1.86
N ILE A 468 -11.98 -44.31 -1.89
CA ILE A 468 -13.33 -43.79 -2.06
C ILE A 468 -13.30 -42.84 -3.26
N LEU A 469 -14.34 -42.89 -4.09
CA LEU A 469 -14.54 -41.95 -5.19
C LEU A 469 -15.51 -40.87 -4.74
N TYR A 470 -15.13 -39.61 -4.97
CA TYR A 470 -15.98 -38.45 -4.77
C TYR A 470 -16.26 -37.82 -6.13
N ASP A 471 -17.51 -37.45 -6.36
CA ASP A 471 -17.93 -36.51 -7.40
C ASP A 471 -17.79 -35.11 -6.81
N ILE A 472 -16.85 -34.34 -7.34
CA ILE A 472 -16.44 -33.01 -6.85
C ILE A 472 -16.93 -31.89 -7.77
N ASN A 473 -17.92 -32.17 -8.62
CA ASN A 473 -18.48 -31.17 -9.54
C ASN A 473 -19.12 -29.97 -8.82
N ASP A 474 -19.61 -30.18 -7.59
CA ASP A 474 -19.88 -29.10 -6.62
C ASP A 474 -18.80 -29.18 -5.52
N PRO A 475 -17.81 -28.27 -5.49
CA PRO A 475 -16.73 -28.31 -4.52
C PRO A 475 -17.23 -28.06 -3.07
N GLN A 476 -18.37 -27.38 -2.90
CA GLN A 476 -18.97 -27.15 -1.59
C GLN A 476 -19.87 -28.30 -1.14
N ALA A 477 -20.32 -29.16 -2.06
CA ALA A 477 -21.08 -30.36 -1.73
C ALA A 477 -20.71 -31.61 -2.57
N PRO A 478 -19.49 -32.15 -2.39
CA PRO A 478 -19.12 -33.39 -3.06
C PRO A 478 -20.05 -34.55 -2.70
N ALA A 479 -20.22 -35.48 -3.64
CA ALA A 479 -20.99 -36.70 -3.43
C ALA A 479 -20.10 -37.95 -3.42
N ILE A 480 -20.36 -38.86 -2.49
CA ILE A 480 -19.69 -40.16 -2.41
C ILE A 480 -20.29 -41.09 -3.47
N VAL A 481 -19.43 -41.62 -4.34
CA VAL A 481 -19.78 -42.63 -5.34
C VAL A 481 -19.35 -44.00 -4.83
N ASN A 482 -20.31 -44.82 -4.42
CA ASN A 482 -20.02 -46.15 -3.87
C ASN A 482 -19.60 -47.10 -5.00
N LEU A 483 -18.31 -47.45 -5.02
CA LEU A 483 -17.72 -48.38 -5.96
C LEU A 483 -17.68 -49.81 -5.42
N PRO A 484 -17.77 -50.84 -6.28
CA PRO A 484 -17.50 -52.24 -5.92
C PRO A 484 -16.10 -52.41 -5.30
N GLY A 485 -15.85 -53.52 -4.59
CA GLY A 485 -14.53 -53.86 -4.06
C GLY A 485 -13.49 -54.20 -5.14
N GLY A 486 -12.21 -54.27 -4.76
CA GLY A 486 -11.09 -54.62 -5.65
C GLY A 486 -10.29 -53.42 -6.18
N THR A 487 -9.12 -53.67 -6.75
CA THR A 487 -8.22 -52.61 -7.25
C THR A 487 -8.54 -52.16 -8.68
N THR A 488 -9.34 -52.94 -9.41
CA THR A 488 -9.87 -52.59 -10.72
C THR A 488 -11.38 -52.56 -10.65
N VAL A 489 -11.98 -51.43 -10.98
CA VAL A 489 -13.42 -51.19 -10.81
C VAL A 489 -14.00 -50.51 -12.04
N THR A 490 -15.25 -50.83 -12.35
CA THR A 490 -16.01 -50.18 -13.41
C THR A 490 -17.26 -49.55 -12.83
N PHE A 491 -17.57 -48.34 -13.28
CA PHE A 491 -18.84 -47.69 -12.98
C PHE A 491 -19.35 -46.91 -14.17
N GLN A 492 -20.67 -46.84 -14.30
CA GLN A 492 -21.32 -45.97 -15.27
C GLN A 492 -21.89 -44.73 -14.60
N ASP A 493 -21.76 -43.60 -15.27
CA ASP A 493 -22.39 -42.34 -14.87
C ASP A 493 -23.25 -41.73 -15.99
N THR A 494 -23.97 -40.66 -15.64
CA THR A 494 -25.00 -40.01 -16.47
C THR A 494 -24.41 -39.27 -17.68
N ALA A 495 -25.29 -38.64 -18.46
CA ALA A 495 -24.91 -37.87 -19.65
C ALA A 495 -24.25 -36.52 -19.35
N GLN A 496 -24.27 -36.07 -18.09
CA GLN A 496 -23.58 -34.86 -17.67
C GLN A 496 -22.11 -35.15 -17.41
N ARG A 497 -21.22 -34.22 -17.76
CA ARG A 497 -19.81 -34.27 -17.37
C ARG A 497 -19.66 -33.92 -15.88
N HIS A 498 -18.86 -34.74 -15.19
CA HIS A 498 -18.54 -34.57 -13.78
C HIS A 498 -17.02 -34.62 -13.58
N GLU A 499 -16.55 -33.91 -12.56
CA GLU A 499 -15.20 -34.05 -12.04
C GLU A 499 -15.19 -34.99 -10.83
N TYR A 500 -14.21 -35.88 -10.77
CA TYR A 500 -14.09 -36.88 -9.72
C TYR A 500 -12.74 -36.81 -9.04
N LEU A 501 -12.72 -37.16 -7.76
CA LEU A 501 -11.51 -37.36 -6.97
C LEU A 501 -11.51 -38.77 -6.38
N LEU A 502 -10.48 -39.56 -6.73
CA LEU A 502 -10.21 -40.84 -6.09
C LEU A 502 -9.21 -40.65 -4.95
N THR A 503 -9.58 -41.06 -3.73
CA THR A 503 -8.69 -40.87 -2.58
C THR A 503 -7.51 -41.82 -2.60
N GLY A 504 -6.32 -41.28 -2.34
CA GLY A 504 -5.08 -42.01 -2.10
C GLY A 504 -3.96 -41.03 -1.75
N THR A 505 -2.71 -41.49 -1.78
CA THR A 505 -1.55 -40.58 -1.72
C THR A 505 -1.69 -39.53 -2.82
N GLY A 506 -1.52 -38.25 -2.48
CA GLY A 506 -1.65 -37.12 -3.42
C GLY A 506 -3.03 -36.47 -3.51
N THR A 507 -4.09 -37.09 -2.95
CA THR A 507 -5.44 -36.48 -2.91
C THR A 507 -6.14 -36.58 -1.57
N LEU A 508 -5.60 -37.35 -0.61
CA LEU A 508 -6.09 -37.44 0.76
C LEU A 508 -5.04 -36.89 1.71
N HIS A 509 -5.26 -35.67 2.18
CA HIS A 509 -4.31 -34.91 2.99
C HIS A 509 -4.73 -34.90 4.46
N THR A 510 -3.76 -34.70 5.35
CA THR A 510 -4.00 -34.58 6.80
C THR A 510 -3.60 -33.17 7.22
N PRO A 511 -4.55 -32.22 7.25
CA PRO A 511 -4.24 -30.83 7.58
C PRO A 511 -3.86 -30.67 9.05
N GLU A 512 -3.29 -29.50 9.33
CA GLU A 512 -3.13 -29.02 10.70
C GLU A 512 -4.49 -28.59 11.27
N VAL A 513 -4.70 -28.85 12.56
CA VAL A 513 -5.92 -28.46 13.27
C VAL A 513 -5.50 -27.70 14.52
N ILE A 514 -5.93 -26.45 14.58
CA ILE A 514 -5.56 -25.52 15.64
C ILE A 514 -6.82 -25.19 16.44
N ALA A 515 -6.71 -25.19 17.77
CA ALA A 515 -7.79 -24.73 18.63
C ALA A 515 -8.00 -23.22 18.40
N HIS A 516 -9.24 -22.81 18.13
CA HIS A 516 -9.55 -21.39 18.07
C HIS A 516 -9.69 -20.82 19.48
N THR A 517 -8.99 -19.72 19.76
CA THR A 517 -9.18 -18.94 20.98
C THR A 517 -10.19 -17.83 20.69
N PRO A 518 -11.39 -17.86 21.30
CA PRO A 518 -12.42 -16.87 21.02
C PRO A 518 -11.94 -15.43 21.19
N SER A 519 -12.10 -14.62 20.15
CA SER A 519 -11.86 -13.18 20.15
C SER A 519 -13.16 -12.45 19.85
N ASN A 520 -13.51 -11.48 20.68
CA ASN A 520 -14.74 -10.69 20.49
C ASN A 520 -14.38 -9.23 20.21
N LEU A 521 -14.10 -8.94 18.95
CA LEU A 521 -13.82 -7.58 18.48
C LEU A 521 -15.08 -6.80 18.07
N SER A 522 -16.27 -7.43 18.14
CA SER A 522 -17.56 -6.74 18.00
C SER A 522 -17.92 -5.87 19.21
N SER A 523 -17.34 -6.17 20.38
CA SER A 523 -17.53 -5.37 21.59
C SER A 523 -16.52 -4.23 21.60
N PRO A 524 -16.96 -2.97 21.74
CA PRO A 524 -16.06 -1.83 21.71
C PRO A 524 -14.93 -1.91 22.73
N LEU A 525 -13.69 -1.80 22.25
CA LEU A 525 -12.51 -1.71 23.13
C LEU A 525 -12.34 -0.31 23.73
N ASN A 526 -12.97 0.70 23.10
CA ASN A 526 -12.99 2.11 23.50
C ASN A 526 -11.59 2.66 23.81
N ALA A 527 -10.71 2.59 22.82
CA ALA A 527 -9.33 3.03 22.88
C ALA A 527 -9.04 4.07 21.80
N ASP A 528 -8.28 5.10 22.14
CA ASP A 528 -7.82 6.13 21.20
C ASP A 528 -6.48 5.75 20.54
N VAL A 529 -5.76 4.77 21.09
CA VAL A 529 -4.47 4.30 20.54
C VAL A 529 -4.47 2.79 20.37
N LEU A 530 -4.13 2.33 19.18
CA LEU A 530 -4.05 0.91 18.84
C LEU A 530 -2.64 0.52 18.38
N TYR A 531 -2.11 -0.55 18.95
CA TYR A 531 -0.98 -1.29 18.39
C TYR A 531 -1.53 -2.59 17.80
N ILE A 532 -1.42 -2.79 16.49
CA ILE A 532 -1.85 -4.02 15.81
C ILE A 532 -0.59 -4.87 15.60
N ALA A 533 -0.53 -6.05 16.18
CA ALA A 533 0.70 -6.85 16.24
C ALA A 533 0.42 -8.36 16.29
N PRO A 534 1.32 -9.22 15.78
CA PRO A 534 1.31 -10.65 16.08
C PRO A 534 1.39 -10.91 17.59
N GLN A 535 0.75 -11.97 18.08
CA GLN A 535 0.69 -12.27 19.53
C GLN A 535 2.08 -12.35 20.19
N ALA A 536 3.10 -12.83 19.46
CA ALA A 536 4.47 -12.94 19.93
C ALA A 536 5.08 -11.58 20.36
N PHE A 537 4.57 -10.47 19.82
CA PHE A 537 5.10 -9.12 20.04
C PHE A 537 4.41 -8.36 21.19
N HIS A 538 3.26 -8.85 21.67
CA HIS A 538 2.42 -8.12 22.63
C HIS A 538 3.14 -7.79 23.92
N SER A 539 3.86 -8.77 24.49
CA SER A 539 4.58 -8.57 25.75
C SER A 539 5.74 -7.56 25.63
N THR A 540 6.38 -7.52 24.46
CA THR A 540 7.50 -6.61 24.17
C THR A 540 7.05 -5.16 24.01
N LEU A 541 5.79 -4.92 23.64
CA LEU A 541 5.20 -3.58 23.54
C LEU A 541 4.89 -2.94 24.90
N ALA A 542 4.88 -3.71 26.00
CA ALA A 542 4.45 -3.22 27.31
C ALA A 542 5.14 -1.92 27.79
N PRO A 543 6.45 -1.69 27.57
CA PRO A 543 7.08 -0.41 27.93
C PRO A 543 6.54 0.79 27.14
N LEU A 544 6.30 0.61 25.84
CA LEU A 544 5.76 1.65 24.98
C LEU A 544 4.28 1.92 25.30
N VAL A 545 3.49 0.88 25.53
CA VAL A 545 2.10 1.00 26.02
C VAL A 545 2.05 1.80 27.32
N SER A 546 2.90 1.45 28.30
CA SER A 546 2.97 2.17 29.58
C SER A 546 3.36 3.64 29.39
N ARG A 547 4.21 3.94 28.41
CA ARG A 547 4.60 5.30 28.06
C ARG A 547 3.40 6.11 27.54
N ARG A 548 2.61 5.54 26.62
CA ARG A 548 1.41 6.16 26.06
C ARG A 548 0.30 6.34 27.11
N GLU A 549 0.10 5.36 27.98
CA GLU A 549 -0.84 5.48 29.11
C GLU A 549 -0.44 6.60 30.08
N ALA A 550 0.87 6.75 30.37
CA ALA A 550 1.38 7.86 31.17
C ALA A 550 1.19 9.24 30.51
N GLN A 551 0.98 9.28 29.20
CA GLN A 551 0.64 10.48 28.42
C GLN A 551 -0.88 10.76 28.38
N GLY A 552 -1.70 9.88 28.97
CA GLY A 552 -3.15 10.06 29.07
C GLY A 552 -3.98 9.31 28.02
N HIS A 553 -3.35 8.49 27.18
CA HIS A 553 -4.03 7.67 26.19
C HIS A 553 -4.63 6.40 26.79
N THR A 554 -5.76 5.95 26.24
CA THR A 554 -6.27 4.59 26.44
C THR A 554 -5.76 3.72 25.31
N VAL A 555 -4.86 2.80 25.64
CA VAL A 555 -4.12 2.00 24.67
C VAL A 555 -4.65 0.58 24.60
N ARG A 556 -4.71 -0.01 23.42
CA ARG A 556 -4.93 -1.45 23.23
C ARG A 556 -3.92 -2.04 22.27
N VAL A 557 -3.37 -3.18 22.64
CA VAL A 557 -2.64 -4.05 21.70
C VAL A 557 -3.64 -5.08 21.19
N VAL A 558 -3.80 -5.14 19.87
CA VAL A 558 -4.75 -6.02 19.17
C VAL A 558 -3.97 -7.04 18.37
N GLU A 559 -4.32 -8.31 18.54
CA GLU A 559 -3.72 -9.41 17.78
C GLU A 559 -4.21 -9.36 16.33
N VAL A 560 -3.29 -9.32 15.37
CA VAL A 560 -3.64 -9.23 13.94
C VAL A 560 -4.42 -10.47 13.46
N ASP A 561 -4.08 -11.67 13.95
CA ASP A 561 -4.82 -12.89 13.64
C ASP A 561 -6.25 -12.85 14.19
N ALA A 562 -6.50 -12.16 15.30
CA ALA A 562 -7.85 -11.98 15.82
C ALA A 562 -8.68 -11.07 14.89
N ILE A 563 -8.06 -10.08 14.24
CA ILE A 563 -8.72 -9.27 13.21
C ILE A 563 -9.07 -10.16 12.01
N TYR A 564 -8.12 -10.96 11.50
CA TYR A 564 -8.38 -11.87 10.39
C TYR A 564 -9.48 -12.88 10.73
N ASP A 565 -9.46 -13.44 11.93
CA ASP A 565 -10.50 -14.34 12.40
C ASP A 565 -11.89 -13.68 12.38
N ASN A 566 -12.01 -12.38 12.66
CA ASN A 566 -13.29 -11.67 12.73
C ASN A 566 -13.80 -11.18 11.35
N TRP A 567 -12.93 -10.74 10.43
CA TRP A 567 -13.34 -10.10 9.17
C TRP A 567 -13.03 -10.90 7.90
N SER A 568 -12.06 -11.83 7.92
CA SER A 568 -11.61 -12.60 6.75
C SER A 568 -11.58 -14.11 7.00
N PHE A 569 -12.30 -14.59 8.02
CA PHE A 569 -12.34 -16.01 8.39
C PHE A 569 -10.95 -16.63 8.61
N GLY A 570 -9.99 -15.83 9.08
CA GLY A 570 -8.63 -16.25 9.39
C GLY A 570 -7.63 -16.14 8.22
N ALA A 571 -8.07 -15.69 7.03
CA ALA A 571 -7.16 -15.39 5.92
C ALA A 571 -6.46 -14.04 6.14
N VAL A 572 -5.16 -13.95 5.82
CA VAL A 572 -4.42 -12.69 5.80
C VAL A 572 -5.08 -11.75 4.80
N SER A 573 -5.46 -10.56 5.25
CA SER A 573 -6.17 -9.58 4.41
C SER A 573 -5.88 -8.15 4.88
N PRO A 574 -5.38 -7.26 4.00
CA PRO A 574 -5.28 -5.83 4.33
C PRO A 574 -6.66 -5.22 4.56
N ASP A 575 -7.68 -5.61 3.78
CA ASP A 575 -9.05 -5.14 3.95
C ASP A 575 -9.62 -5.47 5.33
N ALA A 576 -9.32 -6.64 5.89
CA ALA A 576 -9.76 -7.00 7.25
C ALA A 576 -9.24 -6.04 8.33
N ILE A 577 -8.01 -5.52 8.18
CA ILE A 577 -7.45 -4.51 9.08
C ILE A 577 -8.18 -3.18 8.91
N ARG A 578 -8.39 -2.75 7.66
CA ARG A 578 -9.14 -1.52 7.37
C ARG A 578 -10.58 -1.60 7.89
N ASP A 579 -11.28 -2.70 7.65
CA ASP A 579 -12.66 -2.91 8.11
C ASP A 579 -12.77 -2.92 9.64
N PHE A 580 -11.78 -3.49 10.34
CA PHE A 580 -11.69 -3.36 11.79
C PHE A 580 -11.56 -1.90 12.24
N LEU A 581 -10.74 -1.10 11.55
CA LEU A 581 -10.57 0.32 11.86
C LEU A 581 -11.84 1.14 11.54
N ARG A 582 -12.52 0.87 10.41
CA ARG A 582 -13.85 1.44 10.09
C ARG A 582 -14.86 1.08 11.17
N HIS A 583 -14.88 -0.17 11.62
CA HIS A 583 -15.74 -0.62 12.71
C HIS A 583 -15.47 0.12 14.03
N ALA A 584 -14.19 0.24 14.40
CA ALA A 584 -13.77 0.94 15.61
C ALA A 584 -14.16 2.43 15.57
N ALA A 585 -13.88 3.11 14.46
CA ALA A 585 -14.22 4.51 14.26
C ALA A 585 -15.73 4.77 14.28
N ALA A 586 -16.54 3.84 13.74
CA ALA A 586 -17.99 4.00 13.72
C ALA A 586 -18.69 3.65 15.04
N THR A 587 -18.16 2.69 15.82
CA THR A 587 -18.92 2.09 16.94
C THR A 587 -18.36 2.39 18.33
N TRP A 588 -17.11 2.80 18.45
CA TRP A 588 -16.52 3.05 19.77
C TRP A 588 -16.88 4.44 20.29
N SER A 589 -17.14 4.52 21.60
CA SER A 589 -17.37 5.79 22.29
C SER A 589 -16.10 6.64 22.39
N ARG A 590 -14.94 5.98 22.49
CA ARG A 590 -13.62 6.57 22.33
C ARG A 590 -13.01 5.98 21.06
N LYS A 591 -12.91 6.81 20.03
CA LYS A 591 -12.49 6.42 18.68
C LYS A 591 -10.96 6.48 18.56
N PRO A 592 -10.35 5.62 17.75
CA PRO A 592 -8.91 5.71 17.46
C PRO A 592 -8.54 7.09 16.88
N VAL A 593 -7.43 7.64 17.37
CA VAL A 593 -6.73 8.81 16.81
C VAL A 593 -5.34 8.42 16.28
N ALA A 594 -4.79 7.31 16.78
CA ALA A 594 -3.52 6.76 16.32
C ALA A 594 -3.53 5.23 16.23
N VAL A 595 -2.90 4.71 15.18
CA VAL A 595 -2.65 3.27 14.97
C VAL A 595 -1.17 3.06 14.66
N THR A 596 -0.56 2.06 15.29
CA THR A 596 0.77 1.56 14.92
C THR A 596 0.69 0.11 14.49
N LEU A 597 1.11 -0.14 13.25
CA LEU A 597 1.29 -1.47 12.67
C LEU A 597 2.64 -2.03 13.14
N VAL A 598 2.66 -3.10 13.93
CA VAL A 598 3.88 -3.67 14.52
C VAL A 598 4.21 -4.99 13.86
N GLY A 599 4.97 -4.90 12.77
CA GLY A 599 5.36 -6.03 11.95
C GLY A 599 5.74 -5.55 10.54
N ASP A 600 6.70 -6.24 9.95
CA ASP A 600 7.07 -6.04 8.57
C ASP A 600 6.08 -6.68 7.57
N GLY A 601 6.15 -6.25 6.32
CA GLY A 601 5.29 -6.72 5.22
C GLY A 601 6.02 -6.72 3.88
N THR A 602 5.66 -7.64 2.99
CA THR A 602 6.28 -7.77 1.66
C THR A 602 5.22 -8.00 0.59
N ARG A 603 5.46 -7.52 -0.64
CA ARG A 603 4.64 -7.87 -1.83
C ARG A 603 4.92 -9.28 -2.36
N ASP A 604 5.92 -9.97 -1.81
CA ASP A 604 6.31 -11.35 -2.14
C ASP A 604 6.14 -12.29 -0.93
N PRO A 605 4.91 -12.54 -0.45
CA PRO A 605 4.69 -13.41 0.71
C PRO A 605 4.99 -14.90 0.43
N PHE A 606 5.21 -15.27 -0.84
CA PHE A 606 5.51 -16.64 -1.28
C PHE A 606 6.99 -16.87 -1.62
N ASP A 607 7.83 -15.85 -1.48
CA ASP A 607 9.27 -15.89 -1.79
C ASP A 607 9.57 -16.32 -3.24
N TYR A 608 8.79 -15.81 -4.20
CA TYR A 608 8.98 -16.04 -5.64
C TYR A 608 10.34 -15.55 -6.12
N THR A 609 10.83 -14.44 -5.56
CA THR A 609 12.14 -13.88 -5.91
C THR A 609 13.31 -14.70 -5.36
N ASN A 610 13.07 -15.57 -4.37
CA ASN A 610 14.10 -16.30 -3.63
C ASN A 610 15.24 -15.35 -3.19
N SER A 611 14.88 -14.18 -2.67
CA SER A 611 15.80 -13.11 -2.28
C SER A 611 16.54 -13.41 -0.95
N ASN A 612 16.79 -14.69 -0.69
CA ASN A 612 17.32 -15.22 0.55
C ASN A 612 18.83 -14.98 0.67
N ARG A 613 19.28 -14.50 1.82
CA ARG A 613 20.70 -14.46 2.18
C ARG A 613 20.97 -15.54 3.23
N ASP A 614 22.05 -16.30 3.04
CA ASP A 614 22.50 -17.31 4.01
C ASP A 614 21.42 -18.38 4.36
N GLY A 615 20.48 -18.61 3.45
CA GLY A 615 19.39 -19.58 3.62
C GLY A 615 18.25 -19.13 4.54
N GLN A 616 18.21 -17.84 4.91
CA GLN A 616 17.11 -17.24 5.66
C GLN A 616 16.25 -16.38 4.74
N THR A 617 14.93 -16.51 4.87
CA THR A 617 13.96 -15.59 4.25
C THR A 617 14.02 -14.27 4.97
N ASN A 618 14.59 -13.28 4.30
CA ASN A 618 14.81 -11.96 4.85
C ASN A 618 13.59 -11.03 4.65
N HIS A 619 12.56 -11.49 3.93
CA HIS A 619 11.28 -10.81 3.71
C HIS A 619 10.18 -11.55 4.44
N VAL A 620 9.71 -10.99 5.54
CA VAL A 620 8.68 -11.63 6.34
C VAL A 620 7.38 -10.85 6.17
N ASN A 621 6.29 -11.57 5.86
CA ASN A 621 4.96 -10.99 5.85
C ASN A 621 4.28 -11.25 7.21
N LEU A 622 4.60 -10.43 8.23
CA LEU A 622 3.90 -10.51 9.53
C LEU A 622 2.54 -9.82 9.47
N MET A 623 2.41 -8.82 8.59
CA MET A 623 1.16 -8.21 8.20
C MET A 623 1.33 -7.61 6.79
N PRO A 624 0.34 -7.73 5.91
CA PRO A 624 0.48 -7.30 4.54
C PRO A 624 0.67 -5.77 4.46
N PRO A 625 1.43 -5.26 3.48
CA PRO A 625 1.22 -3.89 3.03
C PRO A 625 -0.16 -3.76 2.39
N TYR A 626 -0.78 -2.59 2.48
CA TYR A 626 -1.94 -2.30 1.63
C TYR A 626 -1.41 -1.92 0.24
N LEU A 627 -1.39 -2.86 -0.70
CA LEU A 627 -0.91 -2.61 -2.06
C LEU A 627 -2.03 -2.01 -2.91
N ALA A 628 -1.76 -0.89 -3.56
CA ALA A 628 -2.72 -0.21 -4.41
C ALA A 628 -2.02 0.56 -5.55
N MET A 629 -2.75 0.80 -6.64
CA MET A 629 -2.31 1.60 -7.80
C MET A 629 -2.31 3.11 -7.44
N VAL A 630 -1.41 3.52 -6.55
CA VAL A 630 -1.37 4.88 -5.98
C VAL A 630 -0.21 5.73 -6.49
N ASP A 631 0.73 5.13 -7.24
CA ASP A 631 1.83 5.82 -7.88
C ASP A 631 1.59 5.87 -9.39
N PRO A 632 1.49 7.05 -10.02
CA PRO A 632 1.18 7.14 -11.44
C PRO A 632 2.36 6.76 -12.36
N TRP A 633 3.59 6.71 -11.85
CA TRP A 633 4.76 6.21 -12.58
C TRP A 633 5.00 4.74 -12.31
N LEU A 634 5.01 4.31 -11.06
CA LEU A 634 5.32 2.92 -10.70
C LEU A 634 4.10 2.00 -10.87
N GLY A 635 2.89 2.48 -10.58
CA GLY A 635 1.68 1.67 -10.46
C GLY A 635 1.44 1.23 -9.01
N GLU A 636 1.48 -0.09 -8.78
CA GLU A 636 1.21 -0.70 -7.47
C GLU A 636 2.36 -0.47 -6.48
N THR A 637 2.07 0.14 -5.33
CA THR A 637 3.01 0.27 -4.20
C THR A 637 2.28 0.23 -2.86
N ALA A 638 3.01 0.17 -1.75
CA ALA A 638 2.44 0.15 -0.40
C ALA A 638 1.84 1.52 -0.03
N CYS A 639 0.59 1.51 0.43
CA CYS A 639 -0.20 2.66 0.86
C CYS A 639 -0.64 2.45 2.31
N ASP A 640 0.22 2.69 3.30
CA ASP A 640 -0.21 2.49 4.70
C ASP A 640 -1.33 3.47 5.09
N THR A 641 -1.42 4.67 4.49
CA THR A 641 -2.56 5.58 4.69
C THR A 641 -3.89 4.97 4.23
N CYS A 642 -3.88 4.04 3.28
CA CYS A 642 -5.09 3.36 2.81
C CYS A 642 -5.75 2.50 3.92
N TYR A 643 -5.02 2.08 4.95
CA TYR A 643 -5.62 1.43 6.13
C TYR A 643 -6.51 2.38 6.94
N VAL A 644 -6.27 3.69 6.85
CA VAL A 644 -6.88 4.73 7.68
C VAL A 644 -7.62 5.82 6.88
N GLN A 645 -7.72 5.67 5.56
CA GLN A 645 -8.72 6.35 4.73
C GLN A 645 -10.03 5.59 4.88
N LEU A 646 -10.89 6.02 5.81
CA LEU A 646 -12.05 5.23 6.27
C LEU A 646 -13.38 5.62 5.61
N ASP A 647 -13.40 6.78 4.95
CA ASP A 647 -14.52 7.22 4.15
C ASP A 647 -14.60 6.46 2.82
N GLY A 648 -15.82 6.12 2.39
CA GLY A 648 -16.06 5.27 1.21
C GLY A 648 -15.78 3.78 1.43
N ASP A 649 -16.18 2.97 0.46
CA ASP A 649 -15.94 1.52 0.50
C ASP A 649 -14.54 1.18 -0.01
N ASP A 650 -14.03 1.91 -0.99
CA ASP A 650 -12.65 1.86 -1.45
C ASP A 650 -11.82 2.94 -0.72
N PRO A 651 -10.67 2.64 -0.10
CA PRO A 651 -9.82 3.70 0.47
C PRO A 651 -9.36 4.74 -0.55
N LEU A 652 -9.40 4.45 -1.85
CA LEU A 652 -9.02 5.39 -2.89
C LEU A 652 -10.10 6.45 -3.19
N ASP A 653 -11.33 6.27 -2.65
CA ASP A 653 -12.42 7.25 -2.76
C ASP A 653 -12.14 8.56 -2.00
N ASP A 654 -11.28 8.51 -0.98
CA ASP A 654 -10.89 9.65 -0.15
C ASP A 654 -9.36 9.77 -0.11
N PRO A 655 -8.74 10.92 -0.42
CA PRO A 655 -7.28 11.05 -0.39
C PRO A 655 -6.68 11.30 1.00
N LEU A 656 -7.47 11.60 2.02
CA LEU A 656 -6.96 12.03 3.33
C LEU A 656 -7.12 10.96 4.42
N PRO A 657 -6.14 10.77 5.32
CA PRO A 657 -6.23 9.78 6.40
C PRO A 657 -7.00 10.32 7.62
N ASP A 658 -7.92 9.52 8.17
CA ASP A 658 -8.73 9.85 9.35
C ASP A 658 -8.04 9.61 10.70
N ILE A 659 -6.99 8.79 10.69
CA ILE A 659 -6.27 8.33 11.86
C ILE A 659 -4.78 8.47 11.57
N ALA A 660 -4.01 8.99 12.53
CA ALA A 660 -2.56 9.00 12.40
C ALA A 660 -2.01 7.57 12.39
N ILE A 661 -1.25 7.22 11.36
CA ILE A 661 -0.71 5.86 11.18
C ILE A 661 0.81 5.86 11.16
N GLY A 662 1.40 4.83 11.76
CA GLY A 662 2.81 4.48 11.57
C GLY A 662 3.05 2.99 11.62
N ARG A 663 4.24 2.57 11.22
CA ARG A 663 4.68 1.18 11.18
C ARG A 663 6.00 0.99 11.91
N LEU A 664 6.08 -0.06 12.72
CA LEU A 664 7.34 -0.62 13.20
C LEU A 664 7.63 -1.87 12.34
N PRO A 665 8.46 -1.77 11.28
CA PRO A 665 8.77 -2.86 10.33
C PRO A 665 9.75 -3.88 10.92
N VAL A 666 9.41 -4.39 12.11
CA VAL A 666 10.20 -5.40 12.83
C VAL A 666 9.80 -6.78 12.35
N LYS A 667 10.79 -7.66 12.21
CA LYS A 667 10.63 -9.07 11.80
C LYS A 667 10.75 -10.00 13.01
N THR A 668 11.41 -9.55 14.08
CA THR A 668 11.70 -10.37 15.26
C THR A 668 11.40 -9.65 16.59
N VAL A 669 11.29 -10.44 17.67
CA VAL A 669 11.15 -9.93 19.04
C VAL A 669 12.36 -9.07 19.47
N ASP A 670 13.56 -9.41 19.01
CA ASP A 670 14.80 -8.70 19.38
C ASP A 670 14.88 -7.32 18.72
N GLU A 671 14.49 -7.23 17.45
CA GLU A 671 14.33 -5.95 16.74
C GLU A 671 13.27 -5.09 17.44
N LEU A 672 12.12 -5.66 17.78
CA LEU A 672 11.07 -4.93 18.50
C LEU A 672 11.54 -4.45 19.88
N THR A 673 12.26 -5.28 20.62
CA THR A 673 12.82 -4.91 21.92
C THR A 673 13.73 -3.70 21.78
N SER A 674 14.56 -3.68 20.74
CA SER A 674 15.50 -2.58 20.46
C SER A 674 14.76 -1.30 20.07
N VAL A 675 13.77 -1.38 19.18
CA VAL A 675 12.96 -0.23 18.74
C VAL A 675 12.13 0.34 19.88
N VAL A 676 11.47 -0.51 20.69
CA VAL A 676 10.70 -0.06 21.86
C VAL A 676 11.60 0.63 22.88
N ALA A 677 12.76 0.04 23.20
CA ALA A 677 13.72 0.66 24.10
C ALA A 677 14.18 2.02 23.59
N LYS A 678 14.48 2.12 22.28
CA LYS A 678 14.86 3.37 21.62
C LYS A 678 13.78 4.45 21.74
N LEU A 679 12.52 4.14 21.41
CA LEU A 679 11.41 5.09 21.49
C LEU A 679 11.18 5.59 22.92
N VAL A 680 11.18 4.67 23.89
CA VAL A 680 11.03 5.03 25.32
C VAL A 680 12.21 5.88 25.80
N ASP A 681 13.44 5.52 25.45
CA ASP A 681 14.64 6.28 25.79
C ASP A 681 14.61 7.68 25.18
N TYR A 682 14.26 7.78 23.90
CA TYR A 682 14.11 9.05 23.20
C TYR A 682 13.12 9.95 23.90
N GLU A 683 12.05 9.43 24.49
CA GLU A 683 11.02 10.25 25.11
C GLU A 683 11.28 10.60 26.58
N THR A 684 12.10 9.80 27.27
CA THR A 684 12.28 9.91 28.73
C THR A 684 13.65 10.47 29.14
N LYS A 685 14.69 10.27 28.32
CA LYS A 685 16.03 10.82 28.59
C LYS A 685 16.05 12.33 28.38
N ARG A 686 16.99 13.02 29.03
CA ARG A 686 17.19 14.46 28.84
C ARG A 686 17.66 14.72 27.40
N ILE A 687 17.05 15.70 26.73
CA ILE A 687 17.49 16.17 25.41
C ILE A 687 18.89 16.75 25.54
N ASP A 688 19.81 16.32 24.66
CA ASP A 688 21.05 17.05 24.40
C ASP A 688 20.70 18.36 23.69
N PRO A 689 20.88 19.54 24.33
CA PRO A 689 20.49 20.80 23.73
C PRO A 689 21.23 21.10 22.43
N SER A 690 22.44 20.57 22.23
CA SER A 690 23.19 20.80 20.98
C SER A 690 22.60 20.02 19.82
N ALA A 691 22.24 18.75 20.04
CA ALA A 691 21.64 17.91 19.00
C ALA A 691 20.18 18.31 18.78
N GLY A 692 19.40 18.50 19.85
CA GLY A 692 17.99 18.88 19.78
C GLY A 692 17.73 20.28 19.22
N SER A 693 18.74 21.14 19.12
CA SER A 693 18.66 22.44 18.45
C SER A 693 19.34 22.47 17.08
N ARG A 694 19.67 21.32 16.48
CA ARG A 694 20.30 21.25 15.16
C ARG A 694 19.39 20.52 14.18
N ASN A 695 19.19 21.14 13.02
CA ASN A 695 18.58 20.50 11.86
C ASN A 695 19.62 20.38 10.74
N VAL A 696 19.70 19.19 10.15
CA VAL A 696 20.65 18.84 9.10
C VAL A 696 19.92 18.71 7.78
N TYR A 697 20.43 19.35 6.73
CA TYR A 697 19.94 19.27 5.36
C TYR A 697 21.00 18.64 4.48
N ILE A 698 20.66 17.54 3.84
CA ILE A 698 21.49 16.84 2.88
C ILE A 698 20.77 16.89 1.53
N ALA A 699 21.47 17.31 0.48
CA ALA A 699 20.86 17.45 -0.84
C ALA A 699 21.70 16.83 -1.94
N ASP A 700 21.02 16.23 -2.91
CA ASP A 700 21.60 15.80 -4.19
C ASP A 700 21.80 16.97 -5.16
N ASN A 701 22.41 16.72 -6.31
CA ASN A 701 22.80 17.75 -7.26
C ASN A 701 21.63 18.33 -8.08
N ALA A 702 21.63 19.64 -8.28
CA ALA A 702 20.71 20.31 -9.21
C ALA A 702 21.18 20.23 -10.67
N ASN A 703 22.50 20.16 -10.86
CA ASN A 703 23.13 20.05 -12.16
C ASN A 703 24.14 18.90 -12.13
N GLN A 704 24.22 18.17 -13.24
CA GLN A 704 25.26 17.19 -13.49
C GLN A 704 26.63 17.88 -13.65
N ALA A 705 27.71 17.10 -13.61
CA ALA A 705 29.08 17.62 -13.74
C ALA A 705 29.35 18.38 -15.05
N ASP A 706 28.59 18.09 -16.11
CA ASP A 706 28.67 18.77 -17.41
C ASP A 706 27.81 20.05 -17.50
N GLY A 707 27.09 20.39 -16.42
CA GLY A 707 26.20 21.54 -16.34
C GLY A 707 24.79 21.29 -16.87
N THR A 708 24.47 20.07 -17.29
CA THR A 708 23.08 19.70 -17.62
C THR A 708 22.22 19.74 -16.36
N ARG A 709 21.03 20.32 -16.47
CA ARG A 709 20.11 20.43 -15.33
C ARG A 709 19.47 19.08 -15.06
N ASP A 710 19.32 18.75 -13.79
CA ASP A 710 18.57 17.58 -13.36
C ASP A 710 17.07 17.77 -13.65
N GLY A 711 16.44 16.75 -14.23
CA GLY A 711 15.01 16.79 -14.57
C GLY A 711 14.11 16.81 -13.33
N ALA A 712 14.59 16.34 -12.19
CA ALA A 712 13.84 16.32 -10.93
C ALA A 712 13.89 17.67 -10.17
N GLY A 713 14.68 18.65 -10.63
CA GLY A 713 14.72 20.00 -10.09
C GLY A 713 15.99 20.33 -9.31
N ASP A 714 15.93 21.39 -8.50
CA ASP A 714 17.06 21.89 -7.69
C ASP A 714 16.88 21.50 -6.22
N PHE A 715 17.37 20.31 -5.86
CA PHE A 715 17.26 19.77 -4.50
C PHE A 715 17.89 20.66 -3.42
N ALA A 716 18.96 21.37 -3.76
CA ALA A 716 19.59 22.31 -2.84
C ALA A 716 18.68 23.53 -2.58
N ALA A 717 17.98 24.04 -3.60
CA ALA A 717 17.02 25.12 -3.44
C ALA A 717 15.79 24.71 -2.61
N PHE A 718 15.26 23.50 -2.81
CA PHE A 718 14.19 22.95 -1.94
C PHE A 718 14.66 22.84 -0.49
N SER A 719 15.86 22.30 -0.28
CA SER A 719 16.47 22.21 1.06
C SER A 719 16.68 23.59 1.70
N ASP A 720 17.13 24.59 0.94
CA ASP A 720 17.33 25.95 1.44
C ASP A 720 16.01 26.66 1.78
N SER A 721 14.94 26.39 1.02
CA SER A 721 13.59 26.93 1.29
C SER A 721 13.04 26.36 2.60
N SER A 722 13.12 25.04 2.80
CA SER A 722 12.76 24.38 4.05
C SER A 722 13.63 24.82 5.23
N ALA A 723 14.92 25.04 5.00
CA ALA A 723 15.83 25.57 6.01
C ALA A 723 15.50 27.01 6.43
N ALA A 724 14.82 27.78 5.58
CA ALA A 724 14.37 29.13 5.92
C ALA A 724 13.16 29.15 6.87
N LEU A 725 12.41 28.05 6.97
CA LEU A 725 11.31 27.88 7.92
C LEU A 725 11.78 27.70 9.37
N GLN A 726 13.08 27.47 9.58
CA GLN A 726 13.63 27.19 10.90
C GLN A 726 13.71 28.48 11.74
N PRO A 727 13.15 28.50 12.97
CA PRO A 727 13.17 29.69 13.79
C PRO A 727 14.58 30.03 14.29
N ALA A 728 14.77 31.29 14.69
CA ALA A 728 16.00 31.71 15.34
C ALA A 728 16.30 30.83 16.57
N GLY A 729 17.53 30.29 16.62
CA GLY A 729 17.96 29.37 17.68
C GLY A 729 18.08 27.91 17.24
N ILE A 730 17.56 27.55 16.07
CA ILE A 730 17.91 26.29 15.40
C ILE A 730 19.20 26.48 14.60
N GLU A 731 20.19 25.63 14.85
CA GLU A 731 21.41 25.51 14.05
C GLU A 731 21.08 24.72 12.77
N VAL A 732 21.17 25.39 11.62
CA VAL A 732 21.04 24.73 10.32
C VAL A 732 22.40 24.31 9.82
N THR A 733 22.59 22.99 9.64
CA THR A 733 23.79 22.40 9.02
C THR A 733 23.44 21.88 7.63
N ARG A 734 24.29 22.12 6.63
CA ARG A 734 24.05 21.74 5.23
C ARG A 734 25.20 20.88 4.68
N VAL A 735 24.87 19.88 3.87
CA VAL A 735 25.81 19.10 3.06
C VAL A 735 25.17 18.83 1.70
N TYR A 736 25.56 19.56 0.66
CA TYR A 736 24.96 19.43 -0.67
C TYR A 736 25.99 18.86 -1.64
N TYR A 737 25.64 17.77 -2.34
CA TYR A 737 26.43 17.31 -3.47
C TYR A 737 26.20 18.24 -4.66
N ASP A 738 27.27 18.84 -5.18
CA ASP A 738 27.19 19.79 -6.28
C ASP A 738 28.43 19.61 -7.18
N PRO A 739 28.39 18.70 -8.16
CA PRO A 739 29.51 18.46 -9.06
C PRO A 739 29.73 19.60 -10.07
N TRP A 740 28.77 20.52 -10.22
CA TRP A 740 28.86 21.66 -11.16
C TRP A 740 29.57 22.87 -10.55
N GLN A 741 29.30 23.19 -9.28
CA GLN A 741 29.85 24.32 -8.49
C GLN A 741 29.84 25.67 -9.21
N LYS A 742 28.86 25.93 -10.06
CA LYS A 742 28.68 27.24 -10.70
C LYS A 742 27.24 27.70 -10.64
N ASP A 743 27.04 29.00 -10.51
CA ASP A 743 25.73 29.60 -10.63
C ASP A 743 25.21 29.56 -12.07
N LYS A 744 23.98 30.06 -12.27
CA LYS A 744 23.32 30.14 -13.56
C LYS A 744 24.08 30.96 -14.62
N ASP A 745 24.96 31.86 -14.19
CA ASP A 745 25.76 32.73 -15.05
C ASP A 745 27.17 32.16 -15.28
N GLY A 746 27.45 30.96 -14.74
CA GLY A 746 28.72 30.24 -14.88
C GLY A 746 29.80 30.68 -13.89
N SER A 747 29.48 31.53 -12.92
CA SER A 747 30.41 31.98 -11.87
C SER A 747 30.56 30.91 -10.79
N PRO A 748 31.75 30.73 -10.19
CA PRO A 748 31.93 29.76 -9.11
C PRO A 748 31.02 30.03 -7.91
N LEU A 749 30.37 28.98 -7.43
CA LEU A 749 29.69 28.96 -6.14
C LEU A 749 30.74 28.92 -5.02
N ASN A 750 30.56 29.73 -3.98
CA ASN A 750 31.53 29.89 -2.87
C ASN A 750 30.95 29.43 -1.52
N GLU A 751 29.84 28.69 -1.55
CA GLU A 751 29.20 28.12 -0.36
C GLU A 751 29.99 26.91 0.16
N PRO A 752 30.52 26.95 1.39
CA PRO A 752 31.40 25.89 1.92
C PRO A 752 30.69 24.54 2.13
N TRP A 753 29.36 24.53 2.14
CA TRP A 753 28.53 23.32 2.28
C TRP A 753 28.23 22.62 0.96
N ARG A 754 28.57 23.21 -0.20
CA ARG A 754 28.47 22.57 -1.52
C ARG A 754 29.77 21.84 -1.84
N GLU A 755 29.69 20.53 -2.10
CA GLU A 755 30.85 19.66 -2.31
C GLU A 755 30.75 18.95 -3.66
N SER A 756 31.76 19.14 -4.52
CA SER A 756 31.82 18.53 -5.86
C SER A 756 32.42 17.14 -5.84
N ASN A 757 33.25 16.83 -4.85
CA ASN A 757 33.86 15.53 -4.72
C ASN A 757 32.92 14.58 -3.96
N ALA A 758 32.41 13.58 -4.68
CA ALA A 758 31.48 12.59 -4.13
C ALA A 758 31.97 11.89 -2.85
N GLN A 759 33.25 11.50 -2.81
CA GLN A 759 33.85 10.85 -1.63
C GLN A 759 33.88 11.80 -0.43
N VAL A 760 34.25 13.05 -0.65
CA VAL A 760 34.27 14.07 0.43
C VAL A 760 32.84 14.38 0.87
N ALA A 761 31.87 14.43 -0.04
CA ALA A 761 30.47 14.64 0.28
C ALA A 761 29.92 13.50 1.16
N TYR A 762 30.24 12.24 0.83
CA TYR A 762 29.94 11.05 1.63
C TYR A 762 30.56 11.13 3.04
N GLU A 763 31.86 11.41 3.14
CA GLU A 763 32.57 11.50 4.42
C GLU A 763 32.02 12.65 5.30
N ARG A 764 31.70 13.79 4.69
CA ARG A 764 31.04 14.93 5.36
C ARG A 764 29.63 14.58 5.81
N THR A 765 28.88 13.84 5.00
CA THR A 765 27.53 13.36 5.35
C THR A 765 27.61 12.49 6.60
N LEU A 766 28.44 11.45 6.61
CA LEU A 766 28.63 10.59 7.79
C LEU A 766 29.09 11.37 9.03
N THR A 767 30.06 12.27 8.87
CA THR A 767 30.57 13.08 9.98
C THR A 767 29.48 13.98 10.55
N THR A 768 28.66 14.59 9.68
CA THR A 768 27.54 15.46 10.09
C THR A 768 26.49 14.68 10.85
N LEU A 769 26.10 13.51 10.33
CA LEU A 769 25.13 12.62 10.99
C LEU A 769 25.64 12.12 12.34
N GLN A 770 26.93 11.78 12.45
CA GLN A 770 27.55 11.33 13.69
C GLN A 770 27.53 12.41 14.80
N ASN A 771 27.46 13.70 14.45
CA ASN A 771 27.37 14.79 15.41
C ASN A 771 25.97 14.96 16.04
N GLY A 772 24.97 14.22 15.55
CA GLY A 772 23.58 14.25 16.03
C GLY A 772 22.78 15.47 15.52
N ALA A 773 21.48 15.26 15.34
CA ALA A 773 20.52 16.29 14.94
C ALA A 773 19.14 15.97 15.53
N GLY A 774 18.30 16.98 15.71
CA GLY A 774 16.89 16.82 16.02
C GLY A 774 16.15 16.28 14.80
N ILE A 775 16.32 16.95 13.66
CA ILE A 775 15.79 16.52 12.36
C ILE A 775 16.92 16.42 11.33
N ILE A 776 16.90 15.34 10.56
CA ILE A 776 17.68 15.16 9.34
C ILE A 776 16.70 15.22 8.17
N ASN A 777 16.97 16.08 7.21
CA ASN A 777 16.20 16.22 6.00
C ASN A 777 17.09 15.86 4.80
N TYR A 778 16.60 14.95 3.96
CA TYR A 778 17.24 14.60 2.72
C TYR A 778 16.33 14.91 1.53
N ALA A 779 16.84 15.66 0.56
CA ALA A 779 16.16 15.92 -0.71
C ALA A 779 17.07 15.51 -1.88
N GLY A 780 16.60 14.62 -2.75
CA GLY A 780 17.43 14.11 -3.84
C GLY A 780 16.87 12.89 -4.52
N HIS A 781 17.66 12.29 -5.41
CA HIS A 781 17.38 10.97 -5.98
C HIS A 781 17.73 9.85 -5.00
N SER A 782 17.12 8.69 -5.16
CA SER A 782 17.40 7.53 -4.32
C SER A 782 16.93 6.25 -4.97
N ASN A 783 17.28 5.15 -4.33
CA ASN A 783 16.58 3.88 -4.47
C ASN A 783 16.36 3.29 -3.07
N VAL A 784 15.82 2.08 -3.01
CA VAL A 784 15.55 1.37 -1.75
C VAL A 784 16.78 1.18 -0.82
N PHE A 785 18.00 1.35 -1.32
CA PHE A 785 19.26 1.09 -0.59
C PHE A 785 20.18 2.29 -0.41
N GLN A 786 19.92 3.44 -1.03
CA GLN A 786 20.84 4.59 -0.95
C GLN A 786 20.21 5.94 -1.27
N TRP A 787 20.86 6.99 -0.75
CA TRP A 787 20.66 8.39 -1.11
C TRP A 787 21.67 8.82 -2.18
N ALA A 788 21.18 9.40 -3.26
CA ALA A 788 21.88 9.86 -4.46
C ALA A 788 22.64 8.75 -5.22
N VAL A 789 22.91 9.00 -6.50
CA VAL A 789 23.94 8.29 -7.29
C VAL A 789 25.01 9.31 -7.65
N THR A 790 26.16 9.25 -7.01
CA THR A 790 27.18 10.32 -7.08
C THR A 790 28.38 9.92 -7.95
N GLY A 791 28.75 10.73 -8.96
CA GLY A 791 30.06 10.76 -9.67
C GLY A 791 30.64 9.45 -10.25
N PRO A 792 31.76 9.49 -11.00
CA PRO A 792 32.46 8.27 -11.43
C PRO A 792 32.98 7.50 -10.19
N PRO A 793 32.99 6.16 -10.23
CA PRO A 793 33.19 5.34 -9.03
C PRO A 793 34.57 5.57 -8.40
N ALA A 794 34.60 5.67 -7.07
CA ALA A 794 35.83 5.61 -6.30
C ALA A 794 36.51 4.22 -6.48
N PRO A 795 37.81 4.06 -6.14
CA PRO A 795 38.51 2.78 -6.23
C PRO A 795 37.89 1.65 -5.38
N ASP A 796 37.03 1.96 -4.40
CA ASP A 796 36.27 1.00 -3.60
C ASP A 796 34.81 0.80 -4.09
N GLY A 797 34.44 1.42 -5.22
CA GLY A 797 33.19 1.18 -5.95
C GLY A 797 31.94 1.88 -5.42
N LYS A 798 32.04 2.83 -4.46
CA LYS A 798 30.88 3.50 -3.87
C LYS A 798 30.46 4.75 -4.63
N GLN A 799 29.15 4.93 -4.83
CA GLN A 799 28.50 6.04 -5.53
C GLN A 799 27.20 6.46 -4.82
N HIS A 800 27.29 7.07 -3.64
CA HIS A 800 26.14 7.53 -2.85
C HIS A 800 26.55 8.59 -1.82
N LEU A 801 25.58 9.38 -1.36
CA LEU A 801 25.72 10.20 -0.15
C LEU A 801 25.53 9.39 1.13
N LEU A 802 24.68 8.36 1.08
CA LEU A 802 24.45 7.42 2.16
C LEU A 802 23.94 6.08 1.59
N SER A 803 24.40 4.97 2.12
CA SER A 803 23.98 3.60 1.73
C SER A 803 23.36 2.83 2.90
N LEU A 804 22.71 1.72 2.56
CA LEU A 804 21.96 0.84 3.47
C LEU A 804 22.65 0.56 4.80
N TYR A 805 23.96 0.28 4.81
CA TYR A 805 24.69 -0.10 6.04
C TYR A 805 25.44 1.05 6.71
N ASP A 806 25.35 2.28 6.17
CA ASP A 806 25.95 3.44 6.81
C ASP A 806 25.29 3.84 8.14
N PRO A 807 23.96 3.71 8.34
CA PRO A 807 23.34 3.91 9.64
C PRO A 807 23.98 3.06 10.76
N ASP A 808 24.49 1.87 10.46
CA ASP A 808 25.17 0.99 11.43
C ASP A 808 26.49 1.60 11.97
N LYS A 809 27.08 2.54 11.23
CA LYS A 809 28.35 3.20 11.58
C LYS A 809 28.14 4.37 12.51
N LEU A 810 26.90 4.87 12.63
CA LEU A 810 26.56 5.98 13.52
C LEU A 810 26.58 5.46 14.95
N LYS A 811 27.63 5.83 15.69
CA LYS A 811 27.83 5.41 17.08
C LYS A 811 26.76 5.98 17.99
N ASP A 812 26.55 5.27 19.10
CA ASP A 812 25.64 5.66 20.19
C ASP A 812 25.94 7.05 20.74
N THR A 813 25.17 8.03 20.27
CA THR A 813 25.16 9.39 20.79
C THR A 813 24.05 9.61 21.81
N ASN A 814 23.16 8.62 22.05
CA ASN A 814 21.83 8.84 22.65
C ASN A 814 21.03 9.99 22.01
N ASN A 815 21.42 10.45 20.81
CA ASN A 815 20.79 11.55 20.08
C ASN A 815 20.11 10.97 18.82
N PHE A 816 18.95 10.35 19.03
CA PHE A 816 18.14 9.84 17.93
C PHE A 816 17.50 11.01 17.17
N SER A 817 17.47 10.90 15.85
CA SER A 817 16.89 11.91 14.97
C SER A 817 15.52 11.47 14.45
N ILE A 818 14.76 12.45 13.99
CA ILE A 818 13.67 12.25 13.03
C ILE A 818 14.25 12.45 11.63
N VAL A 819 13.99 11.52 10.71
CA VAL A 819 14.47 11.62 9.33
C VAL A 819 13.30 11.93 8.40
N LEU A 820 13.44 12.98 7.61
CA LEU A 820 12.54 13.38 6.55
C LEU A 820 13.19 13.02 5.21
N SER A 821 12.78 11.89 4.64
CA SER A 821 13.28 11.37 3.36
C SER A 821 12.42 11.92 2.21
N MET A 822 12.71 13.16 1.77
CA MET A 822 11.99 13.87 0.70
C MET A 822 12.50 13.46 -0.68
N THR A 823 12.36 12.16 -0.99
CA THR A 823 13.06 11.47 -2.09
C THR A 823 12.16 10.40 -2.75
N CYS A 824 12.68 9.28 -3.28
CA CYS A 824 11.88 8.17 -3.84
C CYS A 824 12.21 6.80 -3.19
N LEU A 825 11.24 5.90 -3.02
CA LEU A 825 11.43 4.47 -2.67
C LEU A 825 12.20 4.10 -1.38
N THR A 826 12.73 5.04 -0.59
CA THR A 826 13.63 4.72 0.54
C THR A 826 12.90 4.02 1.68
N SER A 827 11.58 4.19 1.77
CA SER A 827 10.67 3.53 2.70
C SER A 827 9.81 2.44 2.02
N ALA A 828 10.18 1.95 0.83
CA ALA A 828 9.47 0.90 0.12
C ALA A 828 9.67 -0.49 0.76
N PHE A 829 9.28 -0.62 2.03
CA PHE A 829 9.45 -1.82 2.87
C PHE A 829 8.80 -3.08 2.24
N GLN A 830 7.79 -2.91 1.39
CA GLN A 830 7.16 -3.99 0.66
C GLN A 830 8.07 -4.67 -0.38
N THR A 831 9.20 -4.05 -0.73
CA THR A 831 10.08 -4.51 -1.80
C THR A 831 11.00 -5.64 -1.31
N PRO A 832 10.99 -6.82 -1.97
CA PRO A 832 11.92 -7.89 -1.64
C PRO A 832 13.37 -7.45 -1.92
N ALA A 833 14.15 -7.30 -0.85
CA ALA A 833 15.56 -6.92 -0.84
C ALA A 833 16.49 -8.01 -0.26
N VAL A 834 17.61 -8.38 -0.89
CA VAL A 834 18.51 -9.41 -0.30
C VAL A 834 18.94 -9.13 1.16
N SER A 835 19.02 -7.85 1.55
CA SER A 835 19.27 -7.40 2.92
C SER A 835 18.14 -7.62 3.93
N GLY A 836 16.92 -7.87 3.46
CA GLY A 836 15.70 -7.89 4.27
C GLY A 836 15.12 -6.52 4.60
N THR A 837 15.83 -5.43 4.31
CA THR A 837 15.44 -4.09 4.75
C THR A 837 15.87 -3.05 3.73
N THR A 838 15.06 -2.01 3.60
CA THR A 838 15.37 -0.73 2.95
C THR A 838 16.26 0.15 3.82
N ILE A 839 16.81 1.22 3.24
CA ILE A 839 17.64 2.18 3.99
C ILE A 839 16.86 2.85 5.13
N ASP A 840 15.58 3.18 4.94
CA ASP A 840 14.77 3.83 5.98
C ASP A 840 14.35 2.85 7.09
N GLU A 841 14.04 1.59 6.75
CA GLU A 841 13.87 0.54 7.77
C GLU A 841 15.14 0.41 8.61
N ARG A 842 16.31 0.41 7.97
CA ARG A 842 17.59 0.24 8.69
C ARG A 842 17.86 1.40 9.65
N TRP A 843 17.57 2.64 9.25
CA TRP A 843 17.64 3.80 10.13
C TRP A 843 16.86 3.59 11.44
N LEU A 844 15.65 3.04 11.35
CA LEU A 844 14.80 2.77 12.51
C LEU A 844 15.28 1.56 13.32
N LEU A 845 15.73 0.49 12.66
CA LEU A 845 16.04 -0.80 13.31
C LEU A 845 17.41 -0.83 14.04
N VAL A 846 18.35 0.04 13.71
CA VAL A 846 19.68 0.06 14.37
C VAL A 846 19.53 0.35 15.87
N PRO A 847 19.97 -0.53 16.79
CA PRO A 847 19.62 -0.43 18.21
C PRO A 847 20.25 0.77 18.93
N ASN A 848 21.52 1.07 18.64
CA ASN A 848 22.33 2.04 19.39
C ASN A 848 22.67 3.27 18.55
N GLY A 849 21.74 3.75 17.73
CA GLY A 849 21.92 4.87 16.82
C GLY A 849 20.72 5.04 15.89
N GLY A 850 20.93 5.71 14.78
CA GLY A 850 19.92 5.88 13.74
C GLY A 850 18.78 6.83 14.16
N ALA A 851 17.58 6.49 13.73
CA ALA A 851 16.38 7.32 13.87
C ALA A 851 15.37 6.71 14.84
N VAL A 852 14.53 7.56 15.44
CA VAL A 852 13.29 7.16 16.14
C VAL A 852 12.09 7.14 15.21
N ALA A 853 12.20 7.82 14.08
CA ALA A 853 11.21 7.81 13.03
C ALA A 853 11.84 8.20 11.69
N VAL A 854 11.34 7.60 10.62
CA VAL A 854 11.61 8.01 9.26
C VAL A 854 10.27 8.24 8.56
N TRP A 855 10.07 9.42 7.98
CA TRP A 855 8.94 9.70 7.11
C TRP A 855 9.44 9.76 5.67
N GLY A 856 9.02 8.79 4.86
CA GLY A 856 9.56 8.61 3.52
C GLY A 856 8.62 7.82 2.60
N PRO A 857 8.94 7.77 1.30
CA PRO A 857 8.08 7.22 0.27
C PRO A 857 8.28 5.72 0.02
N THR A 858 7.20 5.04 -0.33
CA THR A 858 7.14 3.66 -0.85
C THR A 858 7.19 3.60 -2.37
N GLY A 859 6.93 4.73 -3.05
CA GLY A 859 6.91 4.87 -4.51
C GLY A 859 7.90 5.93 -5.02
N ASN A 860 7.77 6.24 -6.30
CA ASN A 860 8.30 7.45 -6.93
C ASN A 860 7.50 8.67 -6.47
N GLY A 861 8.02 9.86 -6.76
CA GLY A 861 7.35 11.11 -6.45
C GLY A 861 8.05 12.31 -7.05
N VAL A 862 7.40 13.47 -6.93
CA VAL A 862 7.87 14.74 -7.46
C VAL A 862 8.28 15.66 -6.33
N ALA A 863 9.45 16.30 -6.46
CA ALA A 863 10.06 17.12 -5.42
C ALA A 863 9.14 18.23 -4.87
N TYR A 864 8.28 18.84 -5.71
CA TYR A 864 7.32 19.86 -5.26
C TYR A 864 6.29 19.31 -4.26
N GLY A 865 5.81 18.08 -4.45
CA GLY A 865 4.92 17.43 -3.49
C GLY A 865 5.62 17.17 -2.16
N HIS A 866 6.88 16.72 -2.22
CA HIS A 866 7.69 16.48 -1.02
C HIS A 866 7.97 17.78 -0.24
N ASP A 867 8.20 18.89 -0.95
CA ASP A 867 8.42 20.21 -0.34
C ASP A 867 7.19 20.66 0.45
N ALA A 868 5.99 20.50 -0.12
CA ALA A 868 4.76 20.85 0.58
C ALA A 868 4.49 19.99 1.82
N LEU A 869 4.82 18.69 1.75
CA LEU A 869 4.74 17.79 2.91
C LEU A 869 5.63 18.29 4.05
N GLN A 870 6.90 18.62 3.78
CA GLN A 870 7.81 19.12 4.81
C GLN A 870 7.47 20.54 5.27
N GLU A 871 6.94 21.41 4.41
CA GLU A 871 6.49 22.75 4.79
C GLU A 871 5.39 22.68 5.85
N GLY A 872 4.33 21.90 5.59
CA GLY A 872 3.24 21.71 6.54
C GLY A 872 3.72 21.08 7.85
N PHE A 873 4.65 20.13 7.77
CA PHE A 873 5.32 19.54 8.93
C PHE A 873 6.04 20.59 9.78
N TYR A 874 6.90 21.43 9.19
CA TYR A 874 7.66 22.42 9.94
C TYR A 874 6.79 23.55 10.47
N GLN A 875 5.79 24.00 9.72
CA GLN A 875 4.83 25.00 10.20
C GLN A 875 4.13 24.51 11.47
N GLN A 876 3.55 23.30 11.44
CA GLN A 876 2.90 22.72 12.62
C GLN A 876 3.88 22.45 13.77
N LEU A 877 5.14 22.11 13.48
CA LEU A 877 6.17 21.92 14.50
C LEU A 877 6.44 23.21 15.29
N TRP A 878 6.50 24.35 14.60
CA TRP A 878 6.88 25.62 15.20
C TRP A 878 5.69 26.42 15.75
N ASP A 879 4.50 26.24 15.19
CA ASP A 879 3.27 26.83 15.72
C ASP A 879 2.71 26.03 16.91
N GLY A 880 3.02 24.73 16.96
CA GLY A 880 2.58 23.83 18.02
C GLY A 880 3.32 24.05 19.35
N PRO A 881 2.80 23.47 20.46
CA PRO A 881 3.48 23.53 21.74
C PRO A 881 4.82 22.79 21.67
N SER A 882 5.88 23.49 22.07
CA SER A 882 7.25 22.98 22.07
C SER A 882 7.37 21.62 22.79
N LEU A 883 8.08 20.66 22.15
CA LEU A 883 8.26 19.27 22.59
C LEU A 883 7.00 18.40 22.69
N GLN A 884 5.85 18.88 22.23
CA GLN A 884 4.59 18.15 22.39
C GLN A 884 3.96 17.72 21.07
N SER A 885 4.26 18.41 19.96
CA SER A 885 3.77 18.03 18.63
C SER A 885 4.22 16.61 18.29
N THR A 886 3.25 15.73 18.07
CA THR A 886 3.47 14.32 17.72
C THR A 886 3.73 14.18 16.23
N LEU A 887 4.49 13.15 15.83
CA LEU A 887 4.78 12.90 14.42
C LEU A 887 3.52 12.76 13.56
N GLY A 888 2.47 12.12 14.10
CA GLY A 888 1.18 11.98 13.44
C GLY A 888 0.52 13.33 13.13
N GLU A 889 0.54 14.27 14.08
CA GLU A 889 0.03 15.64 13.86
C GLU A 889 0.85 16.39 12.80
N LEU A 890 2.18 16.27 12.86
CA LEU A 890 3.08 16.96 11.93
C LEU A 890 2.94 16.44 10.50
N MET A 891 2.85 15.12 10.32
CA MET A 891 2.63 14.51 9.01
C MET A 891 1.27 14.86 8.44
N THR A 892 0.23 14.84 9.29
CA THR A 892 -1.12 15.25 8.89
C THR A 892 -1.14 16.70 8.43
N ALA A 893 -0.41 17.60 9.10
CA ALA A 893 -0.28 18.98 8.64
C ALA A 893 0.40 19.07 7.26
N GLY A 894 1.40 18.21 7.01
CA GLY A 894 1.98 18.04 5.68
C GLY A 894 0.98 17.58 4.62
N TYR A 895 0.18 16.54 4.93
CA TYR A 895 -0.88 16.05 4.03
C TYR A 895 -1.95 17.10 3.76
N LEU A 896 -2.38 17.84 4.78
CA LEU A 896 -3.32 18.95 4.61
C LEU A 896 -2.72 20.05 3.73
N ARG A 897 -1.49 20.49 3.98
CA ARG A 897 -0.78 21.48 3.15
C ARG A 897 -0.72 21.05 1.68
N LEU A 898 -0.32 19.81 1.41
CA LEU A 898 -0.30 19.23 0.05
C LEU A 898 -1.70 19.20 -0.56
N HIS A 899 -2.71 18.78 0.20
CA HIS A 899 -4.08 18.70 -0.27
C HIS A 899 -4.72 20.08 -0.48
N THR A 900 -4.43 21.10 0.33
CA THR A 900 -5.15 22.38 0.27
C THR A 900 -4.47 23.44 -0.58
N ASN A 901 -3.15 23.43 -0.69
CA ASN A 901 -2.40 24.56 -1.24
C ASN A 901 -1.62 24.26 -2.53
N GLU A 902 -1.28 22.99 -2.79
CA GLU A 902 -0.42 22.65 -3.92
C GLU A 902 -1.17 22.31 -5.19
N THR A 903 -0.50 22.50 -6.32
CA THR A 903 -1.12 22.41 -7.64
C THR A 903 -1.01 21.04 -8.30
N CYS A 904 -0.21 20.14 -7.73
CA CYS A 904 0.10 18.82 -8.27
C CYS A 904 0.28 17.76 -7.17
N CYS A 905 0.80 16.61 -7.59
CA CYS A 905 1.64 15.74 -6.77
C CYS A 905 0.90 15.07 -5.59
N GLN A 906 -0.39 14.78 -5.79
CA GLN A 906 -1.28 14.23 -4.76
C GLN A 906 -1.00 12.76 -4.44
N GLU A 907 -0.25 12.05 -5.30
CA GLU A 907 0.21 10.67 -5.03
C GLU A 907 0.97 10.56 -3.70
N ALA A 908 1.68 11.62 -3.29
CA ALA A 908 2.45 11.64 -2.05
C ALA A 908 1.58 11.54 -0.79
N LEU A 909 0.26 11.80 -0.87
CA LEU A 909 -0.69 11.52 0.22
C LEU A 909 -0.80 10.01 0.52
N ARG A 910 -0.49 9.17 -0.47
CA ARG A 910 -0.65 7.70 -0.43
C ARG A 910 0.68 6.95 -0.48
N THR A 911 1.73 7.55 -1.04
CA THR A 911 3.05 6.92 -1.14
C THR A 911 3.96 7.22 0.05
N PHE A 912 3.70 8.24 0.87
CA PHE A 912 4.52 8.53 2.06
C PHE A 912 4.02 7.78 3.30
N VAL A 913 4.94 7.10 3.99
CA VAL A 913 4.66 6.29 5.19
C VAL A 913 5.55 6.70 6.37
N LEU A 914 5.03 6.56 7.59
CA LEU A 914 5.81 6.71 8.81
C LEU A 914 6.37 5.35 9.24
N LEU A 915 7.69 5.18 9.16
CA LEU A 915 8.38 4.14 9.88
C LEU A 915 8.68 4.66 11.29
N GLY A 916 7.82 4.34 12.25
CA GLY A 916 7.86 4.84 13.63
C GLY A 916 6.50 4.78 14.32
N ASP A 917 6.44 5.30 15.55
CA ASP A 917 5.18 5.46 16.30
C ASP A 917 4.65 6.90 16.11
N PRO A 918 3.43 7.09 15.58
CA PRO A 918 2.86 8.41 15.29
C PRO A 918 2.68 9.30 16.52
N LEU A 919 2.63 8.75 17.74
CA LEU A 919 2.52 9.53 18.97
C LEU A 919 3.87 9.93 19.56
N THR A 920 4.97 9.55 18.91
CA THR A 920 6.31 10.04 19.30
C THR A 920 6.34 11.57 19.14
N PRO A 921 6.66 12.35 20.19
CA PRO A 921 6.78 13.80 20.08
C PRO A 921 8.07 14.18 19.37
N ALA A 922 8.03 15.19 18.50
CA ALA A 922 9.24 15.76 17.93
C ALA A 922 9.99 16.57 18.99
N ARG A 923 11.10 16.01 19.51
CA ARG A 923 11.89 16.63 20.58
C ARG A 923 12.94 17.62 20.06
N VAL A 924 12.48 18.61 19.29
CA VAL A 924 13.31 19.67 18.71
C VAL A 924 13.06 20.99 19.42
N LEU A 925 14.11 21.75 19.72
CA LEU A 925 14.05 22.98 20.53
C LEU A 925 14.98 24.06 20.01
N PRO A 926 14.50 25.30 19.79
CA PRO A 926 15.38 26.44 19.56
C PRO A 926 16.28 26.69 20.78
N ALA A 927 17.59 26.80 20.57
CA ALA A 927 18.54 27.08 21.64
C ALA A 927 18.31 28.48 22.23
N GLN A 928 18.00 28.55 23.53
CA GLN A 928 17.96 29.81 24.26
C GLN A 928 19.36 30.17 24.77
N ARG A 929 20.03 31.13 24.12
CA ARG A 929 21.34 31.64 24.58
C ARG A 929 21.15 32.76 25.60
N THR A 930 21.49 32.50 26.86
CA THR A 930 21.58 33.56 27.87
C THR A 930 23.00 34.12 27.90
N TYR A 931 23.18 35.39 27.54
CA TYR A 931 24.47 36.07 27.65
C TYR A 931 24.71 36.50 29.10
N LEU A 932 25.68 35.89 29.77
CA LEU A 932 26.16 36.32 31.08
C LEU A 932 27.47 37.09 30.88
N PRO A 933 27.46 38.44 30.92
CA PRO A 933 28.71 39.20 30.88
C PRO A 933 29.53 38.89 32.13
N ILE A 934 30.69 38.26 31.94
CA ILE A 934 31.67 38.13 33.01
C ILE A 934 32.32 39.49 33.19
N THR A 935 31.91 40.24 34.20
CA THR A 935 32.65 41.43 34.64
C THR A 935 33.80 40.97 35.53
N GLN A 936 35.04 41.10 35.07
CA GLN A 936 36.19 41.03 35.96
C GLN A 936 36.06 42.15 37.01
N ARG A 937 36.14 41.80 38.29
CA ARG A 937 36.20 42.75 39.39
C ARG A 937 37.63 43.19 39.65
#